data_AF-A0A524NMU1-F1
#
_entry.id   AF-A0A524NMU1-F1
#
_cell.length_a   1.000
_cell.length_b   1.000
_cell.length_c   1.000
_cell.angle_alpha   90.00
_cell.angle_beta   90.00
_cell.angle_gamma   90.00
#
_symmetry.space_group_name_H-M   'P 1'
#
loop_
_entity.id
_entity.type
_entity.pdbx_description
1 polymer ?
#
loop_
_entity_poly.entity_id
_entity_poly.type
_entity_poly.pdbx_seq_one_letter_code
_entity_poly.pdbx_strand_id
1 'polypeptide(L)'
;MTATSLGLNGAPKFLGAYLTNLSSNLGLAQSPSTCSVTLTEDECSNPPVIFNAPEPGDFYIVTAGEFTFAGIITSYNMDVANIGGRQIQVALSDPREIMGSVPMIIAPGYRAVAAQIALTNCSVIDVFGAFDDSNGTGLNVSGWNQSGMPYKSIALALKGGITTNFNSNFNVVGQVAKALGEKYRFNLDAVTAKVDPGYRVNSNLLTVSDMLQELASRHSFDWFVDSTRSGVDGIIDVVIKTIDRSTDNVDIGFDAFLAANSGFVIDASRGYELRNDVSCAVLLGAPIEQLRALGCNGMANNPVDLATEGFSAKYFMQEIEMRYVLSGKEEWKQWVSDNGGLDRYSLGGPAASNPISQLWDSRTRSDLKHQAGVSTDRETVIPEDEEVTGKIFEKLKTNAEASYGKRFLFSKPGDVDVIEAAWTVDVSSGGIQPGPGLSFPNNPITGAGTEPVSNPNEYFRNEDGKTRCYVEFENVAVVIDVPSQGGLGIGGGFTLGKGASASQALGLGLAGQFQASKANLELDKSDWLFFNSNLYVAGTIEEDGTTIRLDSPVLKSNPNVNEADNSIIANGPGGQQNIAQNGGKKVSKGNKDQKLRKVLRGDPIILHAQAYQPSRVFVATKNKTLRYGPVFSSNVQANSQGKLVIDQDDGFSPWEFGGFSLMLQSMQFRVDNASSNVKKVETGQINVEGLPKLSIGDSLGFNSNINSISIAFGTSGVRTSYQLRSFLRV
;
A
#
# COMPACT_ATOMS: atom_id res chain seq x y z
N MET A 1 -11.47 32.89 35.87
CA MET A 1 -11.72 34.20 35.23
C MET A 1 -13.22 34.39 35.06
N THR A 2 -13.74 35.54 35.48
CA THR A 2 -15.16 35.90 35.46
C THR A 2 -15.60 36.30 34.05
N ALA A 3 -16.54 35.55 33.47
CA ALA A 3 -17.28 36.01 32.29
C ALA A 3 -17.97 37.34 32.65
N THR A 4 -17.61 38.42 31.96
CA THR A 4 -18.21 39.74 32.23
C THR A 4 -19.52 39.81 31.48
N SER A 5 -20.63 39.50 32.16
CA SER A 5 -21.98 39.62 31.62
C SER A 5 -22.33 41.09 31.38
N LEU A 6 -22.88 41.37 30.21
CA LEU A 6 -23.24 42.70 29.73
C LEU A 6 -24.66 43.04 30.17
N GLY A 7 -24.81 43.42 31.43
CA GLY A 7 -26.07 44.00 31.91
C GLY A 7 -26.22 45.43 31.39
N LEU A 8 -27.39 45.74 30.84
CA LEU A 8 -27.83 47.04 30.27
C LEU A 8 -27.73 48.29 31.19
N ASN A 9 -27.06 48.21 32.34
CA ASN A 9 -26.91 49.31 33.32
C ASN A 9 -25.48 49.87 33.43
N GLY A 10 -24.58 49.52 32.50
CA GLY A 10 -23.24 50.10 32.44
C GLY A 10 -22.58 49.88 31.09
N ALA A 11 -21.67 50.78 30.71
CA ALA A 11 -20.87 50.58 29.51
C ALA A 11 -20.08 49.26 29.62
N PRO A 12 -20.03 48.45 28.56
CA PRO A 12 -19.33 47.16 28.53
C PRO A 12 -17.88 47.32 28.99
N LYS A 13 -17.39 46.39 29.80
CA LYS A 13 -15.98 46.36 30.22
C LYS A 13 -15.31 45.06 29.83
N PHE A 14 -14.05 45.16 29.43
CA PHE A 14 -13.17 44.01 29.19
C PHE A 14 -11.78 44.35 29.74
N LEU A 15 -11.18 43.40 30.46
CA LEU A 15 -9.90 43.62 31.17
C LEU A 15 -9.92 44.88 32.06
N GLY A 16 -11.04 45.17 32.71
CA GLY A 16 -11.18 46.32 33.61
C GLY A 16 -11.45 47.67 32.92
N ALA A 17 -11.24 47.81 31.61
CA ALA A 17 -11.45 49.05 30.85
C ALA A 17 -12.77 49.04 30.02
N TYR A 18 -13.26 50.21 29.60
CA TYR A 18 -14.48 50.32 28.79
C TYR A 18 -14.24 49.86 27.35
N LEU A 19 -15.16 49.06 26.81
CA LEU A 19 -15.13 48.60 25.43
C LEU A 19 -15.70 49.66 24.48
N THR A 20 -14.88 50.12 23.52
CA THR A 20 -15.28 51.14 22.53
C THR A 20 -15.53 50.53 21.15
N ASN A 21 -14.75 49.53 20.76
CA ASN A 21 -14.93 48.83 19.51
C ASN A 21 -14.54 47.36 19.66
N LEU A 22 -15.28 46.47 19.00
CA LEU A 22 -14.98 45.06 18.88
C LEU A 22 -15.09 44.67 17.42
N SER A 23 -14.05 44.06 16.85
CA SER A 23 -14.08 43.53 15.48
C SER A 23 -13.57 42.10 15.48
N SER A 24 -14.33 41.18 14.91
CA SER A 24 -13.98 39.77 14.82
C SER A 24 -14.06 39.29 13.38
N ASN A 25 -13.09 38.48 12.98
CA ASN A 25 -13.02 37.85 11.67
C ASN A 25 -12.93 36.33 11.85
N LEU A 26 -13.80 35.62 11.16
CA LEU A 26 -13.80 34.18 11.07
C LEU A 26 -12.59 33.73 10.24
N GLY A 27 -11.74 32.93 10.84
CA GLY A 27 -10.71 32.19 10.13
C GLY A 27 -11.24 30.82 9.75
N LEU A 28 -10.85 30.28 8.60
CA LEU A 28 -11.20 28.93 8.18
C LEU A 28 -9.95 28.06 8.08
N ALA A 29 -10.14 26.76 8.30
CA ALA A 29 -9.08 25.78 8.21
C ALA A 29 -7.89 26.19 9.10
N GLN A 30 -6.67 26.23 8.54
CA GLN A 30 -5.46 26.61 9.29
C GLN A 30 -5.38 28.11 9.62
N SER A 31 -6.20 28.98 9.02
CA SER A 31 -6.20 30.41 9.35
C SER A 31 -7.03 30.66 10.61
N PRO A 32 -6.47 31.17 11.72
CA PRO A 32 -7.22 31.36 12.96
C PRO A 32 -8.28 32.45 12.84
N SER A 33 -9.39 32.30 13.59
CA SER A 33 -10.31 33.39 13.84
C SER A 33 -9.64 34.40 14.76
N THR A 34 -9.85 35.68 14.50
CA THR A 34 -9.21 36.76 15.26
C THR A 34 -10.25 37.74 15.76
N CYS A 35 -10.00 38.34 16.92
CA CYS A 35 -10.83 39.38 17.51
C CYS A 35 -9.94 40.53 17.98
N SER A 36 -10.18 41.74 17.47
CA SER A 36 -9.55 42.97 17.91
C SER A 36 -10.52 43.76 18.78
N VAL A 37 -10.08 44.09 19.98
CA VAL A 37 -10.86 44.79 20.99
C VAL A 37 -10.18 46.13 21.27
N THR A 38 -10.90 47.24 21.10
CA THR A 38 -10.44 48.58 21.47
C THR A 38 -11.07 48.98 22.79
N LEU A 39 -10.24 49.41 23.73
CA LEU A 39 -10.60 49.76 25.09
C LEU A 39 -10.20 51.20 25.40
N THR A 40 -10.86 51.79 26.39
CA THR A 40 -10.53 53.12 26.91
C THR A 40 -10.67 53.12 28.43
N GLU A 41 -9.68 53.72 29.10
CA GLU A 41 -9.68 53.92 30.54
C GLU A 41 -10.45 55.19 30.92
N ASP A 42 -11.00 55.22 32.13
CA ASP A 42 -11.58 56.42 32.72
C ASP A 42 -11.05 56.56 34.15
N GLU A 43 -9.96 57.31 34.31
CA GLU A 43 -9.35 57.58 35.61
C GLU A 43 -10.22 58.50 36.48
N CYS A 44 -11.14 59.25 35.87
CA CYS A 44 -12.03 60.18 36.56
C CYS A 44 -13.30 59.50 37.10
N SER A 45 -13.61 58.27 36.67
CA SER A 45 -14.73 57.51 37.23
C SER A 45 -14.46 57.11 38.68
N ASN A 46 -15.52 56.94 39.48
CA ASN A 46 -15.42 56.46 40.86
C ASN A 46 -16.23 55.16 41.04
N PRO A 47 -15.59 53.97 41.13
CA PRO A 47 -14.14 53.75 41.14
C PRO A 47 -13.47 53.97 39.76
N PRO A 48 -12.15 54.23 39.70
CA PRO A 48 -11.42 54.37 38.44
C PRO A 48 -11.52 53.11 37.59
N VAL A 49 -11.67 53.30 36.28
CA VAL A 49 -11.71 52.23 35.28
C VAL A 49 -10.35 52.12 34.64
N ILE A 50 -9.59 51.13 35.09
CA ILE A 50 -8.17 50.91 34.74
C ILE A 50 -8.05 49.58 33.97
N PHE A 51 -7.22 49.59 32.94
CA PHE A 51 -6.87 48.42 32.16
C PHE A 51 -5.97 47.48 32.96
N ASN A 52 -6.42 46.25 33.15
CA ASN A 52 -5.64 45.17 33.74
C ASN A 52 -4.90 44.45 32.62
N ALA A 53 -3.65 44.85 32.41
CA ALA A 53 -2.80 44.28 31.36
C ALA A 53 -2.67 42.75 31.52
N PRO A 54 -3.08 41.96 30.52
CA PRO A 54 -2.95 40.50 30.52
C PRO A 54 -1.53 40.08 30.10
N GLU A 55 -1.15 38.83 30.35
CA GLU A 55 0.04 38.25 29.74
C GLU A 55 -0.31 37.71 28.34
N PRO A 56 0.45 38.04 27.27
CA PRO A 56 0.27 37.38 25.98
C PRO A 56 0.41 35.86 26.12
N GLY A 57 -0.58 35.14 25.62
CA GLY A 57 -0.75 33.70 25.82
C GLY A 57 -1.89 33.32 26.77
N ASP A 58 -2.40 34.28 27.56
CA ASP A 58 -3.56 34.04 28.42
C ASP A 58 -4.85 33.86 27.62
N PHE A 59 -5.70 32.94 28.07
CA PHE A 59 -7.02 32.69 27.46
C PHE A 59 -8.13 33.52 28.10
N TYR A 60 -8.79 34.35 27.30
CA TYR A 60 -9.87 35.23 27.71
C TYR A 60 -11.15 35.04 26.88
N ILE A 61 -12.27 35.43 27.48
CA ILE A 61 -13.59 35.42 26.83
C ILE A 61 -14.08 36.86 26.82
N VAL A 62 -14.33 37.40 25.62
CA VAL A 62 -15.02 38.68 25.42
C VAL A 62 -16.44 38.42 24.94
N THR A 63 -17.39 39.10 25.56
CA THR A 63 -18.81 39.04 25.21
C THR A 63 -19.27 40.43 24.77
N ALA A 64 -20.26 40.49 23.89
CA ALA A 64 -20.93 41.70 23.40
C ALA A 64 -22.38 41.34 22.99
N GLY A 65 -23.36 41.44 23.89
CA GLY A 65 -24.71 40.89 23.63
C GLY A 65 -24.69 39.37 23.63
N GLU A 66 -25.20 38.77 22.54
CA GLU A 66 -25.13 37.31 22.32
C GLU A 66 -23.81 36.90 21.64
N PHE A 67 -23.06 37.87 21.07
CA PHE A 67 -21.73 37.59 20.53
C PHE A 67 -20.77 37.23 21.66
N THR A 68 -20.07 36.11 21.49
CA THR A 68 -19.00 35.66 22.36
C THR A 68 -17.81 35.26 21.51
N PHE A 69 -16.62 35.76 21.85
CA PHE A 69 -15.37 35.30 21.30
C PHE A 69 -14.46 34.88 22.45
N ALA A 70 -14.01 33.64 22.42
CA ALA A 70 -13.06 33.11 23.38
C ALA A 70 -11.77 32.73 22.65
N GLY A 71 -10.65 33.21 23.16
CA GLY A 71 -9.38 33.07 22.50
C GLY A 71 -8.20 33.44 23.37
N ILE A 72 -7.01 33.23 22.81
CA ILE A 72 -5.72 33.53 23.39
C ILE A 72 -5.34 34.96 23.03
N ILE A 73 -4.92 35.75 24.02
CA ILE A 73 -4.41 37.10 23.77
C ILE A 73 -3.04 36.99 23.10
N THR A 74 -2.93 37.48 21.86
CA THR A 74 -1.69 37.43 21.09
C THR A 74 -0.84 38.68 21.30
N SER A 75 -1.49 39.83 21.52
CA SER A 75 -0.82 41.11 21.79
C SER A 75 -1.80 42.13 22.37
N TYR A 76 -1.24 43.17 22.98
CA TYR A 76 -1.97 44.41 23.23
C TYR A 76 -1.03 45.61 23.02
N ASN A 77 -1.57 46.71 22.51
CA ASN A 77 -0.86 47.96 22.27
C ASN A 77 -1.58 49.09 23.03
N MET A 78 -0.81 50.01 23.61
CA MET A 78 -1.35 51.15 24.39
C MET A 78 -0.82 52.46 23.82
N ASP A 79 -1.73 53.38 23.52
CA ASP A 79 -1.37 54.72 23.06
C ASP A 79 -1.02 55.63 24.25
N VAL A 80 0.25 55.99 24.38
CA VAL A 80 0.75 56.72 25.57
C VAL A 80 0.47 58.24 25.49
N ALA A 81 0.22 58.80 24.30
CA ALA A 81 0.10 60.25 24.11
C ALA A 81 -1.00 60.64 23.10
N ASN A 82 -2.25 60.32 23.42
CA ASN A 82 -3.40 60.72 22.61
C ASN A 82 -4.28 61.73 23.38
N ILE A 83 -4.62 62.85 22.73
CA ILE A 83 -5.50 63.90 23.27
C ILE A 83 -6.90 63.34 23.58
N GLY A 84 -7.31 62.29 22.87
CA GLY A 84 -8.58 61.58 23.08
C GLY A 84 -8.60 60.59 24.25
N GLY A 85 -7.56 60.55 25.09
CA GLY A 85 -7.40 59.55 26.15
C GLY A 85 -6.60 58.33 25.69
N ARG A 86 -6.14 57.51 26.64
CA ARG A 86 -5.37 56.29 26.36
C ARG A 86 -6.29 55.26 25.71
N GLN A 87 -6.01 54.93 24.44
CA GLN A 87 -6.63 53.81 23.76
C GLN A 87 -5.76 52.57 23.91
N ILE A 88 -6.38 51.44 24.21
CA ILE A 88 -5.72 50.13 24.27
C ILE A 88 -6.34 49.23 23.20
N GLN A 89 -5.52 48.66 22.33
CA GLN A 89 -5.95 47.67 21.35
C GLN A 89 -5.46 46.29 21.79
N VAL A 90 -6.37 45.36 22.04
CA VAL A 90 -6.07 43.97 22.42
C VAL A 90 -6.44 43.05 21.26
N ALA A 91 -5.53 42.16 20.87
CA ALA A 91 -5.76 41.16 19.84
C ALA A 91 -5.89 39.77 20.45
N LEU A 92 -6.94 39.05 20.07
CA LEU A 92 -7.19 37.66 20.44
C LEU A 92 -7.20 36.79 19.18
N SER A 93 -6.72 35.55 19.32
CA SER A 93 -6.82 34.48 18.32
C SER A 93 -7.52 33.28 18.92
N ASP A 94 -8.30 32.53 18.14
CA ASP A 94 -8.80 31.25 18.63
C ASP A 94 -7.64 30.25 18.91
N PRO A 95 -7.91 29.14 19.64
CA PRO A 95 -6.87 28.18 20.03
C PRO A 95 -6.23 27.35 18.90
N ARG A 96 -6.36 27.71 17.61
CA ARG A 96 -5.74 26.95 16.52
C ARG A 96 -4.22 26.89 16.57
N GLU A 97 -3.57 27.90 17.13
CA GLU A 97 -2.12 27.86 17.35
C GLU A 97 -1.73 26.67 18.24
N ILE A 98 -2.54 26.37 19.27
CA ILE A 98 -2.34 25.21 20.15
C ILE A 98 -2.59 23.90 19.41
N MET A 99 -3.61 23.88 18.53
CA MET A 99 -3.93 22.70 17.71
C MET A 99 -2.82 22.36 16.72
N GLY A 100 -2.09 23.37 16.22
CA GLY A 100 -0.93 23.21 15.34
C GLY A 100 0.37 22.96 16.09
N SER A 101 0.47 23.32 17.37
CA SER A 101 1.71 23.16 18.16
C SER A 101 1.81 21.83 18.91
N VAL A 102 0.68 21.17 19.20
CA VAL A 102 0.65 19.94 20.00
C VAL A 102 0.56 18.71 19.10
N PRO A 103 1.64 17.90 19.00
CA PRO A 103 1.60 16.69 18.19
C PRO A 103 0.73 15.60 18.85
N MET A 104 0.08 14.81 18.01
CA MET A 104 -0.65 13.60 18.38
C MET A 104 0.14 12.36 17.97
N ILE A 105 0.31 11.41 18.89
CA ILE A 105 0.89 10.10 18.63
C ILE A 105 -0.24 9.14 18.25
N ILE A 106 -0.23 8.68 16.99
CA ILE A 106 -1.29 7.84 16.41
C ILE A 106 -0.80 6.39 16.23
N ALA A 107 0.51 6.17 16.07
CA ALA A 107 1.10 4.86 15.82
C ALA A 107 1.88 4.29 17.02
N PRO A 108 2.07 2.95 17.08
CA PRO A 108 2.97 2.33 18.04
C PRO A 108 4.43 2.79 17.83
N GLY A 109 5.25 2.63 18.87
CA GLY A 109 6.69 2.95 18.83
C GLY A 109 7.09 4.29 19.45
N TYR A 110 6.13 5.19 19.69
CA TYR A 110 6.40 6.52 20.29
C TYR A 110 6.03 6.62 21.78
N ARG A 111 5.59 5.53 22.41
CA ARG A 111 5.16 5.52 23.82
C ARG A 111 6.25 5.96 24.79
N ALA A 112 7.50 5.58 24.54
CA ALA A 112 8.64 6.03 25.35
C ALA A 112 8.82 7.55 25.27
N VAL A 113 8.55 8.14 24.10
CA VAL A 113 8.59 9.60 23.90
C VAL A 113 7.45 10.27 24.68
N ALA A 114 6.22 9.73 24.60
CA ALA A 114 5.08 10.23 25.37
C ALA A 114 5.35 10.24 26.89
N ALA A 115 5.93 9.16 27.41
CA ALA A 115 6.28 9.04 28.83
C ALA A 115 7.34 10.06 29.26
N GLN A 116 8.34 10.34 28.42
CA GLN A 116 9.35 11.37 28.70
C GLN A 116 8.76 12.79 28.61
N ILE A 117 7.93 13.07 27.61
CA ILE A 117 7.26 14.38 27.47
C ILE A 117 6.36 14.66 28.67
N ALA A 118 5.68 13.64 29.21
CA ALA A 118 4.83 13.78 30.40
C ALA A 118 5.58 14.27 31.66
N LEU A 119 6.93 14.17 31.68
CA LEU A 119 7.79 14.69 32.74
C LEU A 119 8.26 16.13 32.50
N THR A 120 7.89 16.72 31.36
CA THR A 120 8.27 18.09 30.96
C THR A 120 7.07 19.03 30.97
N ASN A 121 7.30 20.31 30.70
CA ASN A 121 6.23 21.29 30.46
C ASN A 121 5.70 21.27 29.01
N CYS A 122 6.24 20.40 28.16
CA CYS A 122 5.74 20.21 26.79
C CYS A 122 4.46 19.35 26.81
N SER A 123 3.71 19.41 25.72
CA SER A 123 2.49 18.62 25.56
C SER A 123 2.54 17.75 24.33
N VAL A 124 1.96 16.58 24.46
CA VAL A 124 1.69 15.62 23.40
C VAL A 124 0.36 14.96 23.71
N ILE A 125 -0.41 14.63 22.69
CA ILE A 125 -1.66 13.87 22.83
C ILE A 125 -1.34 12.42 22.46
N ASP A 126 -1.37 11.52 23.43
CA ASP A 126 -1.10 10.10 23.19
C ASP A 126 -2.39 9.35 22.81
N VAL A 127 -2.80 9.51 21.55
CA VAL A 127 -4.03 8.89 21.02
C VAL A 127 -3.90 7.37 21.01
N PHE A 128 -2.74 6.85 20.60
CA PHE A 128 -2.47 5.41 20.62
C PHE A 128 -2.48 4.87 22.06
N GLY A 129 -1.77 5.52 22.97
CA GLY A 129 -1.69 5.14 24.38
C GLY A 129 -3.03 5.20 25.12
N ALA A 130 -4.00 5.98 24.65
CA ALA A 130 -5.36 6.00 25.22
C ALA A 130 -6.12 4.66 25.07
N PHE A 131 -5.70 3.80 24.13
CA PHE A 131 -6.27 2.47 23.91
C PHE A 131 -5.34 1.33 24.33
N ASP A 132 -4.08 1.62 24.61
CA ASP A 132 -3.12 0.64 25.10
C ASP A 132 -3.34 0.47 26.61
N ASP A 133 -3.73 -0.73 27.04
CA ASP A 133 -3.93 -0.94 28.46
C ASP A 133 -2.59 -0.87 29.20
N SER A 134 -2.60 -0.28 30.39
CA SER A 134 -1.41 -0.21 31.24
C SER A 134 -0.88 -1.59 31.65
N ASN A 135 -1.66 -2.65 31.41
CA ASN A 135 -1.37 -4.02 31.81
C ASN A 135 -0.56 -4.78 30.75
N GLY A 136 -0.24 -4.15 29.61
CA GLY A 136 0.59 -4.76 28.58
C GLY A 136 -0.07 -5.97 27.94
N THR A 137 -1.40 -6.06 27.93
CA THR A 137 -2.11 -7.18 27.29
C THR A 137 -1.95 -7.17 25.78
N GLY A 138 -1.45 -6.06 25.21
CA GLY A 138 -1.20 -5.93 23.78
C GLY A 138 -2.49 -5.99 22.95
N LEU A 139 -3.66 -5.83 23.59
CA LEU A 139 -4.92 -5.75 22.90
C LEU A 139 -4.92 -4.45 22.09
N ASN A 140 -4.74 -4.59 20.78
CA ASN A 140 -4.74 -3.48 19.84
C ASN A 140 -6.16 -2.90 19.66
N VAL A 141 -6.74 -2.39 20.75
CA VAL A 141 -8.09 -1.78 20.76
C VAL A 141 -8.09 -0.46 20.00
N SER A 142 -6.92 0.13 19.79
CA SER A 142 -6.76 1.31 18.92
C SER A 142 -7.25 1.05 17.49
N GLY A 143 -7.20 -0.22 17.05
CA GLY A 143 -7.50 -0.64 15.69
C GLY A 143 -6.41 -0.23 14.69
N TRP A 144 -5.26 0.27 15.16
CA TRP A 144 -4.15 0.68 14.30
C TRP A 144 -3.61 -0.52 13.50
N ASN A 145 -3.34 -0.29 12.22
CA ASN A 145 -2.66 -1.22 11.32
C ASN A 145 -1.81 -0.44 10.31
N GLN A 146 -1.27 -1.11 9.29
CA GLN A 146 -0.47 -0.47 8.24
C GLN A 146 -1.22 0.62 7.47
N SER A 147 -2.55 0.61 7.44
CA SER A 147 -3.37 1.64 6.81
C SER A 147 -3.68 2.82 7.73
N GLY A 148 -3.15 2.84 8.97
CA GLY A 148 -3.34 3.91 9.95
C GLY A 148 -4.34 3.58 11.08
N MET A 149 -4.75 4.59 11.84
CA MET A 149 -5.74 4.45 12.91
C MET A 149 -7.14 4.90 12.43
N PRO A 150 -8.23 4.17 12.76
CA PRO A 150 -9.58 4.62 12.47
C PRO A 150 -9.89 5.98 13.13
N TYR A 151 -10.49 6.90 12.39
CA TYR A 151 -10.88 8.23 12.85
C TYR A 151 -11.76 8.16 14.10
N LYS A 152 -12.68 7.18 14.18
CA LYS A 152 -13.50 6.96 15.37
C LYS A 152 -12.67 6.77 16.64
N SER A 153 -11.55 6.05 16.55
CA SER A 153 -10.64 5.86 17.69
C SER A 153 -9.98 7.18 18.09
N ILE A 154 -9.52 7.96 17.11
CA ILE A 154 -8.90 9.27 17.36
C ILE A 154 -9.89 10.24 18.03
N ALA A 155 -11.10 10.35 17.48
CA ALA A 155 -12.15 11.19 18.04
C ALA A 155 -12.54 10.78 19.46
N LEU A 156 -12.61 9.47 19.73
CA LEU A 156 -12.89 8.94 21.07
C LEU A 156 -11.74 9.18 22.05
N ALA A 157 -10.48 9.10 21.63
CA ALA A 157 -9.35 9.43 22.50
C ALA A 157 -9.32 10.92 22.88
N LEU A 158 -9.67 11.81 21.96
CA LEU A 158 -9.72 13.25 22.22
C LEU A 158 -10.89 13.65 23.15
N LYS A 159 -12.07 13.07 22.92
CA LYS A 159 -13.28 13.37 23.71
C LYS A 159 -13.34 12.58 25.03
N GLY A 160 -12.82 11.37 25.03
CA GLY A 160 -13.12 10.33 26.02
C GLY A 160 -14.47 9.66 25.78
N GLY A 161 -14.69 8.50 26.41
CA GLY A 161 -15.96 7.78 26.35
C GLY A 161 -15.80 6.27 26.45
N ILE A 162 -16.88 5.53 26.15
CA ILE A 162 -16.88 4.07 26.21
C ILE A 162 -16.88 3.50 24.79
N THR A 163 -15.96 2.58 24.50
CA THR A 163 -16.00 1.74 23.30
C THR A 163 -16.26 0.30 23.69
N THR A 164 -16.98 -0.43 22.84
CA THR A 164 -17.20 -1.86 22.99
C THR A 164 -16.25 -2.62 22.10
N ASN A 165 -15.40 -3.47 22.67
CA ASN A 165 -14.63 -4.43 21.92
C ASN A 165 -14.78 -5.82 22.55
N PHE A 166 -15.04 -6.83 21.74
CA PHE A 166 -15.22 -8.23 22.17
C PHE A 166 -16.14 -8.42 23.39
N ASN A 167 -17.32 -7.79 23.39
CA ASN A 167 -18.31 -7.81 24.48
C ASN A 167 -17.87 -7.15 25.80
N SER A 168 -16.73 -6.46 25.83
CA SER A 168 -16.26 -5.68 26.98
C SER A 168 -16.38 -4.18 26.72
N ASN A 169 -16.79 -3.43 27.73
CA ASN A 169 -16.80 -1.98 27.71
C ASN A 169 -15.43 -1.47 28.14
N PHE A 170 -14.73 -0.77 27.26
CA PHE A 170 -13.47 -0.11 27.55
C PHE A 170 -13.71 1.40 27.70
N ASN A 171 -13.31 1.96 28.84
CA ASN A 171 -13.43 3.38 29.11
C ASN A 171 -12.15 4.11 28.66
N VAL A 172 -12.24 4.84 27.54
CA VAL A 172 -11.16 5.67 27.01
C VAL A 172 -11.17 7.00 27.75
N VAL A 173 -10.07 7.31 28.43
CA VAL A 173 -9.89 8.60 29.11
C VAL A 173 -9.59 9.67 28.06
N GLY A 174 -10.41 10.73 28.03
CA GLY A 174 -10.22 11.86 27.13
C GLY A 174 -8.87 12.53 27.35
N GLN A 175 -8.10 12.67 26.27
CA GLN A 175 -6.80 13.30 26.28
C GLN A 175 -6.92 14.82 26.27
N VAL A 176 -6.05 15.49 27.01
CA VAL A 176 -6.05 16.95 27.18
C VAL A 176 -4.66 17.47 26.84
N ALA A 177 -4.58 18.49 26.00
CA ALA A 177 -3.33 19.17 25.68
C ALA A 177 -3.00 20.22 26.75
N LYS A 178 -1.71 20.45 27.00
CA LYS A 178 -1.22 21.52 27.87
C LYS A 178 -0.41 22.52 27.06
N ALA A 179 -0.79 23.78 27.07
CA ALA A 179 -0.01 24.82 26.41
C ALA A 179 -0.23 26.15 27.11
N LEU A 180 0.78 27.00 27.13
CA LEU A 180 0.67 28.36 27.71
C LEU A 180 0.11 28.35 29.14
N GLY A 181 0.47 27.36 29.96
CA GLY A 181 -0.03 27.20 31.34
C GLY A 181 -1.47 26.71 31.47
N GLU A 182 -2.20 26.53 30.37
CA GLU A 182 -3.61 26.14 30.33
C GLU A 182 -3.79 24.70 29.82
N LYS A 183 -5.01 24.17 30.00
CA LYS A 183 -5.43 22.83 29.54
C LYS A 183 -6.52 22.94 28.47
N TYR A 184 -6.38 22.18 27.40
CA TYR A 184 -7.28 22.20 26.24
C TYR A 184 -7.86 20.81 25.94
N ARG A 185 -9.19 20.73 25.81
CA ARG A 185 -9.93 19.53 25.40
C ARG A 185 -10.56 19.78 24.04
N PHE A 186 -10.41 18.85 23.11
CA PHE A 186 -10.90 19.01 21.73
C PHE A 186 -12.22 18.25 21.53
N ASN A 187 -13.26 18.95 21.09
CA ASN A 187 -14.55 18.36 20.74
C ASN A 187 -14.73 18.30 19.22
N LEU A 188 -14.83 17.08 18.70
CA LEU A 188 -14.95 16.75 17.27
C LEU A 188 -16.34 16.27 16.85
N ASP A 189 -17.39 16.57 17.63
CA ASP A 189 -18.74 16.05 17.35
C ASP A 189 -19.25 16.47 15.95
N ALA A 190 -19.04 17.74 15.56
CA ALA A 190 -19.46 18.23 14.24
C ALA A 190 -18.64 17.61 13.08
N VAL A 191 -17.38 17.25 13.32
CA VAL A 191 -16.52 16.54 12.35
C VAL A 191 -16.95 15.09 12.22
N THR A 192 -17.30 14.45 13.34
CA THR A 192 -17.77 13.06 13.37
C THR A 192 -19.06 12.85 12.60
N ALA A 193 -19.90 13.88 12.48
CA ALA A 193 -21.08 13.84 11.62
C ALA A 193 -20.76 13.91 10.11
N LYS A 194 -19.53 14.26 9.73
CA LYS A 194 -19.09 14.43 8.32
C LYS A 194 -18.10 13.37 7.85
N VAL A 195 -17.42 12.71 8.78
CA VAL A 195 -16.36 11.73 8.49
C VAL A 195 -16.88 10.32 8.75
N ASP A 196 -16.59 9.39 7.83
CA ASP A 196 -16.87 7.97 8.05
C ASP A 196 -16.07 7.48 9.27
N PRO A 197 -16.72 6.90 10.30
CA PRO A 197 -16.03 6.33 11.45
C PRO A 197 -14.90 5.33 11.10
N GLY A 198 -14.99 4.65 9.94
CA GLY A 198 -14.00 3.71 9.43
C GLY A 198 -12.84 4.33 8.66
N TYR A 199 -12.89 5.63 8.33
CA TYR A 199 -11.79 6.34 7.67
C TYR A 199 -10.51 6.21 8.50
N ARG A 200 -9.36 5.90 7.88
CA ARG A 200 -8.09 5.72 8.60
C ARG A 200 -7.13 6.87 8.32
N VAL A 201 -6.57 7.43 9.39
CA VAL A 201 -5.51 8.43 9.33
C VAL A 201 -4.17 7.69 9.35
N ASN A 202 -3.49 7.69 8.19
CA ASN A 202 -2.20 7.02 8.01
C ASN A 202 -1.04 7.96 8.32
N SER A 203 -0.87 8.29 9.59
CA SER A 203 0.32 9.00 10.08
C SER A 203 0.73 8.47 11.43
N ASN A 204 2.04 8.49 11.70
CA ASN A 204 2.58 8.15 13.01
C ASN A 204 2.46 9.30 14.00
N LEU A 205 2.70 10.52 13.51
CA LEU A 205 2.72 11.76 14.27
C LEU A 205 2.01 12.84 13.45
N LEU A 206 0.98 13.45 14.00
CA LEU A 206 0.19 14.46 13.30
C LEU A 206 -0.36 15.48 14.30
N THR A 207 -0.47 16.75 13.95
CA THR A 207 -1.12 17.74 14.82
C THR A 207 -2.65 17.64 14.68
N VAL A 208 -3.41 18.18 15.64
CA VAL A 208 -4.88 18.19 15.55
C VAL A 208 -5.31 18.99 14.31
N SER A 209 -4.63 20.10 14.03
CA SER A 209 -4.92 20.96 12.87
C SER A 209 -4.65 20.25 11.54
N ASP A 210 -3.53 19.54 11.41
CA ASP A 210 -3.19 18.83 10.17
C ASP A 210 -4.13 17.66 9.89
N MET A 211 -4.53 16.92 10.95
CA MET A 211 -5.55 15.88 10.83
C MET A 211 -6.87 16.48 10.33
N LEU A 212 -7.32 17.58 10.92
CA LEU A 212 -8.56 18.23 10.49
C LEU A 212 -8.47 18.74 9.06
N GLN A 213 -7.32 19.26 8.64
CA GLN A 213 -7.09 19.68 7.26
C GLN A 213 -7.17 18.50 6.28
N GLU A 214 -6.57 17.37 6.64
CA GLU A 214 -6.65 16.15 5.83
C GLU A 214 -8.12 15.68 5.72
N LEU A 215 -8.83 15.58 6.84
CA LEU A 215 -10.24 15.15 6.88
C LEU A 215 -11.14 16.11 6.09
N ALA A 216 -10.97 17.42 6.28
CA ALA A 216 -11.70 18.46 5.56
C ALA A 216 -11.55 18.33 4.05
N SER A 217 -10.32 18.11 3.57
CA SER A 217 -10.03 17.93 2.14
C SER A 217 -10.68 16.68 1.55
N ARG A 218 -10.78 15.59 2.33
CA ARG A 218 -11.33 14.32 1.86
C ARG A 218 -12.85 14.19 2.02
N HIS A 219 -13.47 14.95 2.93
CA HIS A 219 -14.89 14.86 3.24
C HIS A 219 -15.70 16.12 2.88
N SER A 220 -15.15 17.03 2.06
CA SER A 220 -15.85 18.23 1.58
C SER A 220 -16.46 19.09 2.68
N PHE A 221 -15.66 19.47 3.67
CA PHE A 221 -16.08 20.46 4.66
C PHE A 221 -14.95 21.45 4.94
N ASP A 222 -15.30 22.64 5.36
CA ASP A 222 -14.41 23.53 6.09
C ASP A 222 -14.61 23.36 7.58
N TRP A 223 -13.65 23.84 8.36
CA TRP A 223 -13.78 23.89 9.80
C TRP A 223 -13.31 25.22 10.35
N PHE A 224 -13.84 25.56 11.52
CA PHE A 224 -13.40 26.67 12.34
C PHE A 224 -13.52 26.27 13.81
N VAL A 225 -12.94 27.09 14.67
CA VAL A 225 -12.88 26.80 16.10
C VAL A 225 -13.73 27.79 16.85
N ASP A 226 -14.58 27.25 17.71
CA ASP A 226 -15.17 27.97 18.82
C ASP A 226 -14.53 27.46 20.12
N SER A 227 -14.52 28.27 21.17
CA SER A 227 -13.98 27.82 22.44
C SER A 227 -14.75 28.36 23.64
N THR A 228 -14.71 27.62 24.73
CA THR A 228 -15.31 28.04 26.00
C THR A 228 -14.45 27.54 27.15
N ARG A 229 -14.54 28.17 28.32
CA ARG A 229 -13.89 27.67 29.53
C ARG A 229 -14.93 26.95 30.38
N SER A 230 -14.73 25.66 30.63
CA SER A 230 -15.62 24.87 31.47
C SER A 230 -15.58 25.40 32.91
N GLY A 231 -16.75 25.68 33.47
CA GLY A 231 -16.88 26.15 34.85
C GLY A 231 -16.59 25.08 35.92
N VAL A 232 -16.51 23.80 35.53
CA VAL A 232 -16.36 22.67 36.46
C VAL A 232 -14.89 22.34 36.71
N ASP A 233 -14.11 22.19 35.64
CA ASP A 233 -12.71 21.75 35.68
C ASP A 233 -11.72 22.84 35.25
N GLY A 234 -12.21 23.99 34.77
CA GLY A 234 -11.41 25.09 34.27
C GLY A 234 -10.72 24.82 32.93
N ILE A 235 -10.97 23.65 32.32
CA ILE A 235 -10.38 23.26 31.03
C ILE A 235 -11.01 24.09 29.92
N ILE A 236 -10.21 24.47 28.94
CA ILE A 236 -10.67 25.15 27.72
C ILE A 236 -11.20 24.09 26.76
N ASP A 237 -12.50 24.14 26.52
CA ASP A 237 -13.18 23.33 25.52
C ASP A 237 -13.03 23.98 24.16
N VAL A 238 -12.26 23.35 23.29
CA VAL A 238 -12.05 23.72 21.89
C VAL A 238 -13.06 22.94 21.06
N VAL A 239 -14.11 23.60 20.60
CA VAL A 239 -15.20 23.00 19.82
C VAL A 239 -14.94 23.24 18.35
N ILE A 240 -14.67 22.15 17.62
CA ILE A 240 -14.46 22.21 16.17
C ILE A 240 -15.84 22.20 15.51
N LYS A 241 -16.18 23.31 14.84
CA LYS A 241 -17.39 23.44 14.04
C LYS A 241 -17.06 23.18 12.57
N THR A 242 -18.01 22.64 11.83
CA THR A 242 -17.87 22.34 10.40
C THR A 242 -18.80 23.23 9.57
N ILE A 243 -18.32 23.65 8.42
CA ILE A 243 -19.11 24.28 7.36
C ILE A 243 -19.17 23.27 6.23
N ASP A 244 -20.36 22.77 5.95
CA ASP A 244 -20.57 21.76 4.93
C ASP A 244 -20.32 22.37 3.53
N ARG A 245 -19.47 21.73 2.73
CA ARG A 245 -19.23 22.10 1.33
C ARG A 245 -19.74 21.03 0.36
N SER A 246 -20.44 20.01 0.85
CA SER A 246 -20.97 18.93 0.01
C SER A 246 -22.10 19.41 -0.92
N THR A 247 -22.72 20.56 -0.61
CA THR A 247 -23.77 21.15 -1.43
C THR A 247 -23.34 22.51 -1.98
N ASP A 248 -23.55 22.71 -3.28
CA ASP A 248 -23.26 23.96 -3.97
C ASP A 248 -24.47 24.89 -3.87
N ASN A 249 -24.75 25.45 -2.68
CA ASN A 249 -25.80 26.47 -2.52
C ASN A 249 -25.19 27.87 -2.43
N VAL A 250 -25.67 28.76 -3.29
CA VAL A 250 -25.19 30.14 -3.41
C VAL A 250 -25.99 31.12 -2.56
N ASP A 251 -27.20 30.75 -2.13
CA ASP A 251 -28.07 31.62 -1.36
C ASP A 251 -27.63 31.74 0.10
N ILE A 252 -27.22 32.95 0.49
CA ILE A 252 -26.79 33.23 1.88
C ILE A 252 -27.96 33.46 2.85
N GLY A 253 -29.20 33.25 2.42
CA GLY A 253 -30.38 33.54 3.24
C GLY A 253 -30.57 35.03 3.52
N PHE A 254 -29.99 35.90 2.67
CA PHE A 254 -29.93 37.35 2.88
C PHE A 254 -31.33 37.95 3.07
N ASP A 255 -32.28 37.59 2.19
CA ASP A 255 -33.63 38.15 2.21
C ASP A 255 -34.42 37.70 3.43
N ALA A 256 -34.24 36.45 3.87
CA ALA A 256 -34.87 35.93 5.08
C ALA A 256 -34.35 36.65 6.33
N PHE A 257 -33.03 36.90 6.39
CA PHE A 257 -32.42 37.66 7.48
C PHE A 257 -32.93 39.11 7.52
N LEU A 258 -32.99 39.79 6.36
CA LEU A 258 -33.51 41.15 6.27
C LEU A 258 -34.98 41.23 6.67
N ALA A 259 -35.81 40.27 6.26
CA ALA A 259 -37.21 40.21 6.64
C ALA A 259 -37.37 40.05 8.17
N ALA A 260 -36.61 39.15 8.78
CA ALA A 260 -36.63 38.89 10.22
C ALA A 260 -36.12 40.06 11.07
N ASN A 261 -35.30 40.95 10.50
CA ASN A 261 -34.65 42.06 11.21
C ASN A 261 -35.03 43.46 10.68
N SER A 262 -36.08 43.56 9.87
CA SER A 262 -36.48 44.79 9.16
C SER A 262 -36.64 46.03 10.04
N GLY A 263 -36.94 45.88 11.34
CA GLY A 263 -37.04 46.99 12.28
C GLY A 263 -35.71 47.52 12.85
N PHE A 264 -34.59 46.84 12.62
CA PHE A 264 -33.28 47.18 13.19
C PHE A 264 -32.19 47.40 12.13
N VAL A 265 -32.45 47.05 10.87
CA VAL A 265 -31.47 47.20 9.78
C VAL A 265 -31.35 48.69 9.40
N ILE A 266 -30.14 49.23 9.51
CA ILE A 266 -29.78 50.59 9.11
C ILE A 266 -29.52 50.63 7.61
N ASP A 267 -28.66 49.73 7.15
CA ASP A 267 -28.29 49.58 5.76
C ASP A 267 -27.93 48.11 5.48
N ALA A 268 -28.08 47.72 4.21
CA ALA A 268 -27.71 46.39 3.74
C ALA A 268 -27.24 46.49 2.29
N SER A 269 -26.18 45.76 1.95
CA SER A 269 -25.67 45.64 0.58
C SER A 269 -25.46 44.18 0.22
N ARG A 270 -25.76 43.84 -1.03
CA ARG A 270 -25.68 42.49 -1.60
C ARG A 270 -24.84 42.56 -2.86
N GLY A 271 -23.90 41.64 -3.01
CA GLY A 271 -23.00 41.56 -4.15
C GLY A 271 -22.86 40.13 -4.66
N TYR A 272 -22.54 39.99 -5.95
CA TYR A 272 -22.20 38.70 -6.56
C TYR A 272 -20.78 38.76 -7.12
N GLU A 273 -19.97 37.77 -6.79
CA GLU A 273 -18.61 37.60 -7.32
C GLU A 273 -18.59 36.42 -8.29
N LEU A 274 -17.98 36.59 -9.46
CA LEU A 274 -17.74 35.49 -10.40
C LEU A 274 -16.59 34.63 -9.85
N ARG A 275 -16.83 33.34 -9.62
CA ARG A 275 -15.75 32.38 -9.33
C ARG A 275 -15.35 31.65 -10.60
N ASN A 276 -14.04 31.47 -10.77
CA ASN A 276 -13.43 30.68 -11.82
C ASN A 276 -12.82 29.40 -11.22
N ASP A 277 -13.67 28.65 -10.53
CA ASP A 277 -13.25 27.42 -9.86
C ASP A 277 -13.10 26.27 -10.87
N VAL A 278 -12.57 25.16 -10.35
CA VAL A 278 -12.49 23.92 -11.08
C VAL A 278 -13.90 23.38 -11.26
N SER A 279 -14.39 23.39 -12.50
CA SER A 279 -15.70 22.82 -12.84
C SER A 279 -15.62 21.36 -13.27
N CYS A 280 -14.41 20.90 -13.61
CA CYS A 280 -14.15 19.55 -14.04
C CYS A 280 -12.81 19.11 -13.44
N ALA A 281 -12.83 18.06 -12.63
CA ALA A 281 -11.64 17.42 -12.11
C ALA A 281 -11.54 16.02 -12.71
N VAL A 282 -10.34 15.67 -13.16
CA VAL A 282 -10.00 14.34 -13.66
C VAL A 282 -8.84 13.83 -12.83
N LEU A 283 -8.95 12.63 -12.29
CA LEU A 283 -7.88 12.00 -11.53
C LEU A 283 -7.38 10.76 -12.27
N LEU A 284 -6.06 10.69 -12.40
CA LEU A 284 -5.31 9.55 -12.89
C LEU A 284 -4.56 8.93 -11.72
N GLY A 285 -4.75 7.63 -11.49
CA GLY A 285 -4.06 6.89 -10.45
C GLY A 285 -2.65 6.47 -10.85
N ALA A 286 -2.13 5.48 -10.13
CA ALA A 286 -0.86 4.84 -10.45
C ALA A 286 -0.86 4.25 -11.87
N PRO A 287 0.30 4.13 -12.51
CA PRO A 287 0.38 3.38 -13.77
C PRO A 287 -0.03 1.93 -13.58
N ILE A 288 -0.74 1.36 -14.57
CA ILE A 288 -1.30 0.01 -14.45
C ILE A 288 -0.15 -0.99 -14.37
N GLU A 289 -0.16 -1.79 -13.31
CA GLU A 289 0.73 -2.93 -13.15
C GLU A 289 0.04 -4.19 -13.69
N GLN A 290 0.74 -4.94 -14.53
CA GLN A 290 0.24 -6.16 -15.16
C GLN A 290 1.32 -7.24 -15.16
N LEU A 291 0.90 -8.49 -14.93
CA LEU A 291 1.72 -9.65 -15.22
C LEU A 291 1.74 -9.89 -16.72
N ARG A 292 2.91 -9.71 -17.33
CA ARG A 292 3.12 -10.04 -18.74
C ARG A 292 3.75 -11.42 -18.84
N ALA A 293 3.07 -12.31 -19.57
CA ALA A 293 3.64 -13.58 -19.97
C ALA A 293 4.68 -13.36 -21.08
N LEU A 294 5.88 -13.87 -20.87
CA LEU A 294 7.01 -13.82 -21.77
C LEU A 294 7.39 -15.25 -22.13
N GLY A 295 7.74 -15.47 -23.39
CA GLY A 295 8.27 -16.76 -23.82
C GLY A 295 9.66 -17.00 -23.21
N CYS A 296 9.90 -18.23 -22.74
CA CYS A 296 11.25 -18.67 -22.41
C CYS A 296 11.99 -19.00 -23.71
N ASN A 297 13.12 -18.34 -23.96
CA ASN A 297 13.91 -18.51 -25.18
C ASN A 297 14.92 -19.67 -25.09
N GLY A 298 15.25 -20.13 -23.88
CA GLY A 298 16.17 -21.23 -23.63
C GLY A 298 16.79 -21.14 -22.23
N MET A 299 17.71 -22.04 -21.91
CA MET A 299 18.46 -21.93 -20.65
C MET A 299 19.50 -20.81 -20.73
N ALA A 300 19.65 -20.06 -19.64
CA ALA A 300 20.72 -19.08 -19.52
C ALA A 300 22.01 -19.79 -19.18
N ASN A 301 22.97 -19.72 -20.10
CA ASN A 301 24.31 -20.22 -19.85
C ASN A 301 25.33 -19.09 -19.81
N ASN A 302 26.06 -19.00 -18.70
CA ASN A 302 27.23 -18.14 -18.63
C ASN A 302 28.38 -18.80 -19.39
N PRO A 303 29.13 -18.05 -20.19
CA PRO A 303 30.34 -18.57 -20.81
C PRO A 303 31.29 -19.10 -19.74
N VAL A 304 31.74 -20.34 -19.89
CA VAL A 304 32.78 -20.93 -19.07
C VAL A 304 34.12 -20.36 -19.53
N ASP A 305 34.84 -19.70 -18.62
CA ASP A 305 36.19 -19.23 -18.88
C ASP A 305 37.17 -20.40 -18.78
N LEU A 306 37.71 -20.78 -19.93
CA LEU A 306 38.70 -21.84 -20.08
C LEU A 306 40.12 -21.29 -20.30
N ALA A 307 40.34 -19.98 -20.10
CA ALA A 307 41.64 -19.36 -20.34
C ALA A 307 42.76 -19.90 -19.45
N THR A 308 42.44 -20.26 -18.20
CA THR A 308 43.41 -20.83 -17.27
C THR A 308 43.83 -22.25 -17.64
N GLU A 309 43.10 -22.92 -18.54
CA GLU A 309 43.40 -24.25 -19.08
C GLU A 309 44.09 -24.17 -20.45
N GLY A 310 44.47 -22.96 -20.89
CA GLY A 310 45.21 -22.73 -22.13
C GLY A 310 44.35 -22.37 -23.34
N PHE A 311 43.05 -22.13 -23.16
CA PHE A 311 42.13 -21.85 -24.26
C PHE A 311 41.88 -20.36 -24.46
N SER A 312 41.81 -19.90 -25.71
CA SER A 312 41.62 -18.48 -26.01
C SER A 312 40.16 -18.01 -26.01
N ALA A 313 39.21 -18.94 -25.94
CA ALA A 313 37.78 -18.66 -26.13
C ALA A 313 36.93 -19.04 -24.91
N LYS A 314 35.90 -18.23 -24.67
CA LYS A 314 34.80 -18.50 -23.76
C LYS A 314 33.93 -19.63 -24.32
N TYR A 315 33.56 -20.60 -23.49
CA TYR A 315 32.77 -21.77 -23.91
C TYR A 315 31.30 -21.66 -23.49
N PHE A 316 30.38 -21.75 -24.46
CA PHE A 316 28.93 -21.76 -24.21
C PHE A 316 28.41 -23.20 -24.30
N MET A 317 28.27 -23.84 -23.15
CA MET A 317 27.70 -25.17 -23.01
C MET A 317 26.22 -25.22 -23.44
N GLN A 318 25.85 -26.23 -24.23
CA GLN A 318 24.44 -26.48 -24.58
C GLN A 318 23.71 -27.22 -23.45
N GLU A 319 22.38 -27.20 -23.45
CA GLU A 319 21.59 -27.94 -22.46
C GLU A 319 21.91 -29.44 -22.45
N ILE A 320 22.03 -30.04 -23.64
CA ILE A 320 22.37 -31.46 -23.77
C ILE A 320 23.73 -31.74 -23.12
N GLU A 321 24.72 -30.87 -23.33
CA GLU A 321 26.05 -30.99 -22.75
C GLU A 321 26.02 -30.91 -21.22
N MET A 322 25.24 -29.97 -20.66
CA MET A 322 25.05 -29.87 -19.21
C MET A 322 24.52 -31.18 -18.61
N ARG A 323 23.58 -31.84 -19.30
CA ARG A 323 23.04 -33.14 -18.85
C ARG A 323 24.13 -34.19 -18.74
N TYR A 324 24.92 -34.36 -19.81
CA TYR A 324 26.02 -35.34 -19.82
C TYR A 324 27.10 -35.02 -18.78
N VAL A 325 27.45 -33.74 -18.62
CA VAL A 325 28.39 -33.30 -17.58
C VAL A 325 27.89 -33.62 -16.17
N LEU A 326 26.61 -33.38 -15.90
CA LEU A 326 25.99 -33.68 -14.61
C LEU A 326 25.79 -35.18 -14.38
N SER A 327 25.67 -35.98 -15.44
CA SER A 327 25.57 -37.44 -15.33
C SER A 327 26.87 -38.11 -14.91
N GLY A 328 27.99 -37.44 -15.11
CA GLY A 328 29.30 -37.89 -14.64
C GLY A 328 30.39 -37.73 -15.68
N LYS A 329 31.64 -37.91 -15.24
CA LYS A 329 32.84 -37.67 -16.07
C LYS A 329 32.92 -38.65 -17.24
N GLU A 330 32.53 -39.90 -17.02
CA GLU A 330 32.65 -40.94 -18.04
C GLU A 330 31.54 -40.82 -19.10
N GLU A 331 30.35 -40.40 -18.69
CA GLU A 331 29.19 -40.11 -19.53
C GLU A 331 29.46 -38.92 -20.44
N TRP A 332 30.05 -37.86 -19.88
CA TRP A 332 30.51 -36.72 -20.67
C TRP A 332 31.61 -37.11 -21.66
N LYS A 333 32.63 -37.87 -21.22
CA LYS A 333 33.69 -38.38 -22.13
C LYS A 333 33.08 -39.21 -23.27
N GLN A 334 32.14 -40.09 -22.95
CA GLN A 334 31.45 -40.93 -23.92
C GLN A 334 30.65 -40.09 -24.92
N TRP A 335 29.90 -39.10 -24.46
CA TRP A 335 29.15 -38.18 -25.31
C TRP A 335 30.04 -37.41 -26.29
N VAL A 336 31.16 -36.88 -25.83
CA VAL A 336 32.07 -36.16 -26.74
C VAL A 336 32.68 -37.11 -27.78
N SER A 337 33.02 -38.34 -27.37
CA SER A 337 33.50 -39.38 -28.28
C SER A 337 32.45 -39.73 -29.35
N ASP A 338 31.21 -39.94 -28.95
CA ASP A 338 30.13 -40.39 -29.85
C ASP A 338 29.67 -39.31 -30.82
N ASN A 339 29.77 -38.04 -30.44
CA ASN A 339 29.46 -36.91 -31.32
C ASN A 339 30.65 -36.50 -32.21
N GLY A 340 31.71 -37.33 -32.25
CA GLY A 340 32.77 -37.32 -33.26
C GLY A 340 33.92 -36.36 -33.00
N GLY A 341 34.11 -35.93 -31.74
CA GLY A 341 34.84 -34.69 -31.47
C GLY A 341 34.03 -33.51 -32.01
N LEU A 342 34.14 -32.36 -31.36
CA LEU A 342 33.19 -31.25 -31.49
C LEU A 342 33.22 -30.50 -32.85
N ASP A 343 33.80 -31.10 -33.88
CA ASP A 343 33.88 -30.59 -35.26
C ASP A 343 32.55 -30.68 -36.02
N ARG A 344 31.62 -31.54 -35.60
CA ARG A 344 30.36 -31.77 -36.35
C ARG A 344 29.15 -30.98 -35.86
N TYR A 345 29.21 -30.46 -34.65
CA TYR A 345 28.16 -29.58 -34.13
C TYR A 345 28.70 -28.15 -34.12
N SER A 346 28.04 -27.27 -34.87
CA SER A 346 28.15 -25.82 -34.75
C SER A 346 27.66 -25.40 -33.36
N LEU A 347 28.50 -25.63 -32.36
CA LEU A 347 28.25 -25.31 -30.97
C LEU A 347 28.40 -23.79 -30.79
N GLY A 348 27.27 -23.09 -30.81
CA GLY A 348 27.09 -21.81 -30.13
C GLY A 348 28.19 -20.76 -30.30
N GLY A 349 28.75 -20.62 -31.50
CA GLY A 349 29.80 -19.64 -31.82
C GLY A 349 30.43 -19.92 -33.20
N PRO A 350 31.10 -18.92 -33.82
CA PRO A 350 31.75 -19.12 -35.12
C PRO A 350 32.75 -20.27 -35.03
N ALA A 351 32.63 -21.23 -35.95
CA ALA A 351 33.26 -22.56 -35.95
C ALA A 351 34.81 -22.60 -35.87
N ALA A 352 35.50 -21.47 -35.79
CA ALA A 352 36.95 -21.37 -35.92
C ALA A 352 37.74 -21.49 -34.61
N SER A 353 37.09 -21.67 -33.45
CA SER A 353 37.82 -21.70 -32.17
C SER A 353 37.09 -22.46 -31.05
N ASN A 354 36.53 -23.65 -31.33
CA ASN A 354 35.96 -24.46 -30.26
C ASN A 354 37.11 -25.01 -29.39
N PRO A 355 37.32 -24.51 -28.16
CA PRO A 355 38.49 -24.85 -27.35
C PRO A 355 38.55 -26.35 -27.05
N ILE A 356 37.41 -27.02 -26.88
CA ILE A 356 37.37 -28.44 -26.54
C ILE A 356 37.74 -29.32 -27.75
N SER A 357 37.56 -28.85 -28.99
CA SER A 357 38.08 -29.56 -30.18
C SER A 357 39.62 -29.58 -30.22
N GLN A 358 40.28 -28.54 -29.70
CA GLN A 358 41.74 -28.43 -29.70
C GLN A 358 42.42 -29.41 -28.75
N LEU A 359 41.72 -29.87 -27.69
CA LEU A 359 42.16 -30.96 -26.82
C LEU A 359 42.37 -32.26 -27.60
N TRP A 360 41.52 -32.51 -28.60
CA TRP A 360 41.53 -33.77 -29.34
C TRP A 360 42.25 -33.71 -30.69
N ASP A 361 42.32 -32.54 -31.32
CA ASP A 361 42.84 -32.44 -32.70
C ASP A 361 44.34 -32.11 -32.80
N SER A 362 44.97 -31.53 -31.76
CA SER A 362 46.27 -30.85 -31.97
C SER A 362 47.55 -31.63 -31.64
N ARG A 363 47.53 -32.80 -30.98
CA ARG A 363 48.76 -33.61 -30.76
C ARG A 363 48.68 -35.04 -31.28
N THR A 364 47.54 -35.70 -31.19
CA THR A 364 47.42 -37.13 -31.55
C THR A 364 47.44 -37.36 -33.06
N ARG A 365 46.88 -36.47 -33.90
CA ARG A 365 46.84 -36.71 -35.36
C ARG A 365 48.14 -36.45 -36.11
N SER A 366 48.99 -35.54 -35.63
CA SER A 366 50.28 -35.22 -36.27
C SER A 366 51.32 -36.32 -36.01
N ASP A 367 51.45 -36.75 -34.76
CA ASP A 367 52.52 -37.66 -34.37
C ASP A 367 52.18 -39.12 -34.72
N LEU A 368 50.89 -39.52 -34.67
CA LEU A 368 50.46 -40.86 -35.12
C LEU A 368 50.54 -41.05 -36.63
N LYS A 369 50.37 -39.98 -37.44
CA LYS A 369 50.54 -40.07 -38.89
C LYS A 369 52.02 -40.17 -39.29
N HIS A 370 52.94 -39.68 -38.48
CA HIS A 370 54.36 -39.70 -38.84
C HIS A 370 55.11 -40.96 -38.40
N GLN A 371 54.57 -41.77 -37.48
CA GLN A 371 55.29 -42.95 -36.94
C GLN A 371 54.71 -44.35 -37.23
N ALA A 372 53.49 -44.52 -37.73
CA ALA A 372 52.94 -45.87 -37.89
C ALA A 372 52.24 -46.12 -39.25
N GLY A 373 52.97 -46.77 -40.16
CA GLY A 373 52.37 -47.60 -41.21
C GLY A 373 51.84 -48.93 -40.64
N VAL A 374 51.04 -48.88 -39.57
CA VAL A 374 50.50 -50.05 -38.87
C VAL A 374 49.00 -49.87 -38.63
N SER A 375 48.26 -50.96 -38.80
CA SER A 375 46.81 -51.02 -38.70
C SER A 375 46.30 -50.62 -37.32
N THR A 376 45.14 -49.95 -37.36
CA THR A 376 44.29 -49.55 -36.25
C THR A 376 43.96 -50.70 -35.30
N ASP A 377 44.59 -50.71 -34.14
CA ASP A 377 43.97 -51.21 -32.91
C ASP A 377 43.99 -50.08 -31.88
N ARG A 378 42.86 -49.94 -31.19
CA ARG A 378 42.52 -48.87 -30.24
C ARG A 378 43.62 -48.71 -29.19
N GLU A 379 44.52 -47.73 -29.39
CA GLU A 379 45.39 -47.25 -28.32
C GLU A 379 44.76 -46.06 -27.61
N THR A 380 44.53 -46.36 -26.33
CA THR A 380 44.18 -45.53 -25.19
C THR A 380 44.76 -44.11 -25.23
N VAL A 381 43.88 -43.15 -24.99
CA VAL A 381 44.17 -41.72 -24.73
C VAL A 381 45.31 -41.59 -23.70
N ILE A 382 46.26 -40.70 -23.98
CA ILE A 382 47.49 -40.49 -23.22
C ILE A 382 47.14 -40.02 -21.78
N PRO A 383 47.80 -40.54 -20.72
CA PRO A 383 47.51 -40.20 -19.31
C PRO A 383 47.67 -38.72 -18.93
N GLU A 384 48.49 -37.95 -19.66
CA GLU A 384 48.71 -36.52 -19.40
C GLU A 384 47.49 -35.65 -19.77
N ASP A 385 46.60 -36.14 -20.66
CA ASP A 385 45.36 -35.46 -21.02
C ASP A 385 44.24 -35.70 -19.98
N GLU A 386 44.35 -36.70 -19.09
CA GLU A 386 43.33 -36.96 -18.07
C GLU A 386 43.24 -35.86 -17.01
N GLU A 387 44.36 -35.20 -16.70
CA GLU A 387 44.39 -34.10 -15.73
C GLU A 387 43.72 -32.84 -16.31
N VAL A 388 44.05 -32.48 -17.55
CA VAL A 388 43.45 -31.34 -18.25
C VAL A 388 41.96 -31.61 -18.51
N THR A 389 41.61 -32.80 -18.99
CA THR A 389 40.22 -33.23 -19.19
C THR A 389 39.45 -33.25 -17.87
N GLY A 390 40.09 -33.66 -16.77
CA GLY A 390 39.51 -33.60 -15.43
C GLY A 390 39.24 -32.16 -14.96
N LYS A 391 40.21 -31.25 -15.11
CA LYS A 391 40.06 -29.83 -14.76
C LYS A 391 38.94 -29.15 -15.57
N ILE A 392 38.87 -29.44 -16.87
CA ILE A 392 37.80 -28.93 -17.74
C ILE A 392 36.46 -29.51 -17.30
N PHE A 393 36.37 -30.82 -17.09
CA PHE A 393 35.15 -31.46 -16.60
C PHE A 393 34.66 -30.82 -15.28
N GLU A 394 35.52 -30.62 -14.29
CA GLU A 394 35.12 -30.02 -13.02
C GLU A 394 34.64 -28.57 -13.18
N LYS A 395 35.25 -27.79 -14.09
CA LYS A 395 34.76 -26.44 -14.44
C LYS A 395 33.40 -26.46 -15.13
N LEU A 396 33.25 -27.35 -16.11
CA LEU A 396 32.00 -27.57 -16.82
C LEU A 396 30.91 -28.03 -15.84
N LYS A 397 31.23 -28.96 -14.94
CA LYS A 397 30.32 -29.47 -13.91
C LYS A 397 29.90 -28.40 -12.93
N THR A 398 30.86 -27.64 -12.41
CA THR A 398 30.56 -26.49 -11.52
C THR A 398 29.61 -25.51 -12.21
N ASN A 399 29.82 -25.22 -13.51
CA ASN A 399 28.95 -24.33 -14.28
C ASN A 399 27.56 -24.95 -14.55
N ALA A 400 27.50 -26.24 -14.89
CA ALA A 400 26.26 -26.97 -15.12
C ALA A 400 25.43 -27.10 -13.82
N GLU A 401 26.05 -27.39 -12.68
CA GLU A 401 25.40 -27.43 -11.37
C GLU A 401 24.84 -26.06 -10.96
N ALA A 402 25.50 -24.98 -11.40
CA ALA A 402 25.05 -23.61 -11.16
C ALA A 402 23.94 -23.14 -12.11
N SER A 403 23.86 -23.69 -13.34
CA SER A 403 23.00 -23.15 -14.40
C SER A 403 21.84 -24.08 -14.79
N TYR A 404 22.07 -25.38 -14.85
CA TYR A 404 21.10 -26.38 -15.32
C TYR A 404 19.87 -26.44 -14.43
N GLY A 405 18.69 -26.25 -15.03
CA GLY A 405 17.41 -26.24 -14.32
C GLY A 405 17.24 -25.08 -13.32
N LYS A 406 18.19 -24.13 -13.29
CA LYS A 406 18.20 -23.01 -12.34
C LYS A 406 18.14 -21.64 -13.01
N ARG A 407 18.66 -21.50 -14.24
CA ARG A 407 18.75 -20.21 -14.94
C ARG A 407 18.20 -20.27 -16.36
N PHE A 408 17.34 -19.31 -16.73
CA PHE A 408 16.63 -19.28 -18.00
C PHE A 408 16.70 -17.90 -18.66
N LEU A 409 16.84 -17.88 -19.99
CA LEU A 409 16.76 -16.67 -20.82
C LEU A 409 15.31 -16.44 -21.25
N PHE A 410 14.85 -15.21 -21.09
CA PHE A 410 13.54 -14.80 -21.56
C PHE A 410 13.64 -13.58 -22.46
N SER A 411 12.61 -13.38 -23.28
CA SER A 411 12.54 -12.20 -24.14
C SER A 411 12.35 -10.94 -23.29
N LYS A 412 13.25 -9.96 -23.40
CA LYS A 412 13.09 -8.67 -22.70
C LYS A 412 11.71 -8.07 -23.04
N PRO A 413 10.91 -7.69 -22.05
CA PRO A 413 9.64 -7.03 -22.32
C PRO A 413 9.92 -5.66 -22.97
N GLY A 414 9.51 -5.46 -24.23
CA GLY A 414 9.62 -4.16 -24.92
C GLY A 414 8.67 -3.10 -24.35
N ASP A 415 8.98 -1.80 -24.54
CA ASP A 415 8.23 -0.57 -24.17
C ASP A 415 7.57 -0.49 -22.78
N VAL A 416 7.83 -1.42 -21.87
CA VAL A 416 7.35 -1.42 -20.48
C VAL A 416 8.54 -1.40 -19.53
N ASP A 417 8.38 -0.71 -18.40
CA ASP A 417 9.38 -0.80 -17.34
C ASP A 417 9.09 -2.07 -16.52
N VAL A 418 10.12 -2.88 -16.31
CA VAL A 418 10.07 -3.98 -15.35
C VAL A 418 9.94 -3.35 -13.97
N ILE A 419 8.97 -3.81 -13.18
CA ILE A 419 8.71 -3.20 -11.88
C ILE A 419 9.78 -3.67 -10.91
N GLU A 420 10.72 -2.79 -10.57
CA GLU A 420 11.72 -3.06 -9.53
C GLU A 420 11.09 -3.12 -8.13
N ALA A 421 9.87 -2.59 -7.96
CA ALA A 421 9.17 -2.44 -6.68
C ALA A 421 7.64 -2.62 -6.75
N ALA A 422 7.13 -3.86 -6.80
CA ALA A 422 5.69 -4.10 -6.65
C ALA A 422 5.38 -4.43 -5.18
N TRP A 423 4.43 -3.70 -4.61
CA TRP A 423 3.90 -3.92 -3.27
C TRP A 423 2.64 -4.76 -3.37
N THR A 424 2.45 -5.68 -2.44
CA THR A 424 1.20 -6.44 -2.33
C THR A 424 0.74 -6.41 -0.89
N VAL A 425 -0.53 -6.05 -0.69
CA VAL A 425 -1.22 -6.08 0.59
C VAL A 425 -2.35 -7.10 0.53
N ASP A 426 -2.61 -7.66 1.70
CA ASP A 426 -3.62 -8.65 2.03
C ASP A 426 -5.04 -8.30 1.58
N VAL A 427 -5.61 -9.12 0.69
CA VAL A 427 -7.03 -9.06 0.31
C VAL A 427 -7.67 -10.38 0.69
N SER A 428 -7.81 -10.64 1.99
CA SER A 428 -8.60 -11.75 2.49
C SER A 428 -10.08 -11.55 2.13
N SER A 429 -10.48 -12.15 1.01
CA SER A 429 -11.82 -12.65 0.65
C SER A 429 -13.05 -11.92 1.26
N GLY A 430 -13.53 -10.89 0.56
CA GLY A 430 -14.91 -10.41 0.65
C GLY A 430 -15.63 -10.67 -0.67
N GLY A 431 -16.20 -11.86 -0.85
CA GLY A 431 -16.97 -12.20 -2.04
C GLY A 431 -18.23 -11.34 -2.16
N ILE A 432 -18.25 -10.37 -3.07
CA ILE A 432 -19.47 -9.71 -3.53
C ILE A 432 -19.43 -9.68 -5.07
N GLN A 433 -20.28 -10.49 -5.69
CA GLN A 433 -20.54 -10.47 -7.13
C GLN A 433 -21.33 -9.20 -7.49
N PRO A 434 -20.93 -8.43 -8.53
CA PRO A 434 -21.74 -7.34 -9.02
C PRO A 434 -22.81 -7.88 -9.97
N GLY A 435 -24.07 -7.87 -9.54
CA GLY A 435 -25.24 -7.96 -10.43
C GLY A 435 -25.83 -6.57 -10.69
N PRO A 436 -26.35 -6.28 -11.90
CA PRO A 436 -26.87 -4.96 -12.22
C PRO A 436 -28.32 -4.83 -11.73
N GLY A 437 -28.56 -4.04 -10.69
CA GLY A 437 -29.90 -3.66 -10.27
C GLY A 437 -30.04 -3.34 -8.78
N LEU A 438 -30.22 -2.05 -8.49
CA LEU A 438 -30.53 -1.45 -7.18
C LEU A 438 -31.46 -2.29 -6.27
N SER A 439 -31.01 -2.59 -5.03
CA SER A 439 -31.56 -2.10 -3.76
C SER A 439 -31.09 -2.95 -2.55
N PHE A 440 -30.69 -2.28 -1.48
CA PHE A 440 -30.31 -2.87 -0.19
C PHE A 440 -31.56 -3.17 0.66
N PRO A 441 -31.55 -4.26 1.45
CA PRO A 441 -31.63 -4.06 2.90
C PRO A 441 -30.73 -4.98 3.73
N ASN A 442 -30.34 -4.44 4.89
CA ASN A 442 -29.45 -4.95 5.93
C ASN A 442 -29.75 -6.38 6.43
N ASN A 443 -28.70 -7.19 6.64
CA ASN A 443 -28.63 -8.14 7.76
C ASN A 443 -27.15 -8.48 8.11
N PRO A 444 -26.76 -8.59 9.39
CA PRO A 444 -25.37 -8.75 9.81
C PRO A 444 -24.97 -10.23 9.86
N ILE A 445 -23.78 -10.56 9.34
CA ILE A 445 -23.20 -11.89 9.44
C ILE A 445 -22.37 -11.98 10.72
N THR A 446 -22.92 -12.68 11.71
CA THR A 446 -22.19 -13.30 12.81
C THR A 446 -21.82 -14.73 12.41
N GLY A 447 -20.53 -15.08 12.41
CA GLY A 447 -20.08 -16.43 12.08
C GLY A 447 -18.58 -16.62 12.31
N ALA A 448 -18.25 -17.47 13.27
CA ALA A 448 -16.94 -17.67 13.86
C ALA A 448 -15.93 -18.43 12.98
N GLY A 449 -14.63 -18.16 13.23
CA GLY A 449 -13.68 -19.23 13.53
C GLY A 449 -12.90 -19.89 12.39
N THR A 450 -12.44 -19.13 11.40
CA THR A 450 -11.40 -19.58 10.48
C THR A 450 -10.25 -18.58 10.48
N GLU A 451 -9.09 -19.03 10.94
CA GLU A 451 -7.86 -18.24 10.82
C GLU A 451 -7.61 -17.85 9.36
N PRO A 452 -7.09 -16.63 9.11
CA PRO A 452 -6.85 -16.19 7.75
C PRO A 452 -5.82 -17.12 7.11
N VAL A 453 -6.26 -17.82 6.06
CA VAL A 453 -5.37 -18.57 5.18
C VAL A 453 -4.35 -17.58 4.64
N SER A 454 -3.06 -17.88 4.82
CA SER A 454 -1.96 -17.04 4.36
C SER A 454 -2.18 -16.58 2.92
N ASN A 455 -2.17 -15.27 2.78
CA ASN A 455 -2.70 -14.55 1.64
C ASN A 455 -1.83 -14.72 0.38
N PRO A 456 -2.42 -15.03 -0.79
CA PRO A 456 -1.71 -15.25 -2.06
C PRO A 456 -1.15 -13.96 -2.70
N ASN A 457 -1.11 -12.83 -1.97
CA ASN A 457 -0.66 -11.53 -2.45
C ASN A 457 0.46 -10.96 -1.56
N GLU A 458 1.57 -11.68 -1.37
CA GLU A 458 2.81 -11.19 -0.73
C GLU A 458 4.04 -11.33 -1.67
N TYR A 459 3.83 -11.34 -2.99
CA TYR A 459 4.71 -12.13 -3.87
C TYR A 459 5.66 -11.39 -4.82
N PHE A 460 5.75 -10.06 -4.83
CA PHE A 460 6.58 -9.40 -5.88
C PHE A 460 7.94 -8.87 -5.45
N ARG A 461 8.35 -9.07 -4.18
CA ARG A 461 9.73 -8.88 -3.74
C ARG A 461 10.22 -10.04 -2.89
N ASN A 462 11.47 -10.44 -3.11
CA ASN A 462 12.21 -11.21 -2.12
C ASN A 462 12.79 -10.25 -1.06
N GLU A 463 13.30 -10.79 0.05
CA GLU A 463 13.92 -10.00 1.14
C GLU A 463 15.07 -9.09 0.65
N ASP A 464 15.68 -9.44 -0.49
CA ASP A 464 16.79 -8.72 -1.12
C ASP A 464 16.35 -7.54 -2.02
N GLY A 465 15.04 -7.29 -2.15
CA GLY A 465 14.50 -6.17 -2.94
C GLY A 465 14.52 -6.38 -4.46
N LYS A 466 14.79 -7.59 -4.94
CA LYS A 466 14.74 -7.93 -6.38
C LYS A 466 13.33 -8.30 -6.82
N THR A 467 13.00 -8.00 -8.07
CA THR A 467 11.70 -8.34 -8.67
C THR A 467 11.52 -9.85 -8.75
N ARG A 468 10.52 -10.37 -8.03
CA ARG A 468 10.06 -11.74 -8.20
C ARG A 468 9.22 -11.85 -9.48
N CYS A 469 9.49 -12.88 -10.25
CA CYS A 469 8.69 -13.33 -11.39
C CYS A 469 8.19 -14.76 -11.13
N TYR A 470 7.23 -15.21 -11.91
CA TYR A 470 6.78 -16.60 -11.86
C TYR A 470 7.13 -17.31 -13.14
N VAL A 471 7.73 -18.49 -12.99
CA VAL A 471 8.11 -19.35 -14.10
C VAL A 471 7.12 -20.51 -14.16
N GLU A 472 6.38 -20.59 -15.26
CA GLU A 472 5.38 -21.63 -15.51
C GLU A 472 6.02 -22.82 -16.20
N PHE A 473 5.73 -24.01 -15.68
CA PHE A 473 6.03 -25.30 -16.26
C PHE A 473 4.70 -25.98 -16.60
N GLU A 474 4.46 -26.19 -17.88
CA GLU A 474 3.25 -26.87 -18.37
C GLU A 474 3.35 -28.39 -18.20
N ASN A 475 2.21 -29.03 -17.94
CA ASN A 475 2.06 -30.50 -17.90
C ASN A 475 2.97 -31.21 -16.88
N VAL A 476 3.26 -30.59 -15.74
CA VAL A 476 4.08 -31.22 -14.70
C VAL A 476 3.30 -32.35 -14.03
N ALA A 477 3.67 -33.59 -14.34
CA ALA A 477 3.22 -34.75 -13.58
C ALA A 477 4.00 -34.81 -12.26
N VAL A 478 3.35 -34.49 -11.15
CA VAL A 478 3.95 -34.63 -9.81
C VAL A 478 4.04 -36.12 -9.47
N VAL A 479 5.25 -36.66 -9.50
CA VAL A 479 5.53 -38.02 -9.02
C VAL A 479 6.02 -37.91 -7.57
N ILE A 480 5.16 -38.27 -6.61
CA ILE A 480 5.57 -38.36 -5.20
C ILE A 480 6.09 -39.77 -4.94
N ASP A 481 7.40 -39.89 -4.75
CA ASP A 481 8.00 -41.12 -4.26
C ASP A 481 7.70 -41.27 -2.76
N VAL A 482 6.81 -42.20 -2.42
CA VAL A 482 6.67 -42.66 -1.03
C VAL A 482 7.71 -43.75 -0.82
N PRO A 483 8.73 -43.57 0.04
CA PRO A 483 9.67 -44.62 0.33
C PRO A 483 8.91 -45.78 0.97
N SER A 484 8.82 -46.91 0.26
CA SER A 484 8.24 -48.14 0.78
C SER A 484 9.19 -48.80 1.79
N GLN A 485 9.37 -48.14 2.94
CA GLN A 485 10.00 -48.74 4.11
C GLN A 485 8.92 -49.51 4.89
N GLY A 486 8.90 -50.82 4.70
CA GLY A 486 8.22 -51.76 5.60
C GLY A 486 6.80 -52.11 5.17
N GLY A 487 6.63 -53.33 4.66
CA GLY A 487 5.32 -53.95 4.56
C GLY A 487 4.68 -54.08 5.94
N LEU A 488 3.69 -53.23 6.23
CA LEU A 488 2.62 -53.59 7.15
C LEU A 488 1.60 -54.39 6.35
N GLY A 489 1.65 -55.71 6.52
CA GLY A 489 0.56 -56.58 6.10
C GLY A 489 -0.70 -56.22 6.88
N ILE A 490 -1.58 -55.42 6.28
CA ILE A 490 -2.97 -55.33 6.72
C ILE A 490 -3.69 -56.53 6.11
N GLY A 491 -3.67 -57.64 6.86
CA GLY A 491 -4.61 -58.73 6.64
C GLY A 491 -6.01 -58.26 7.02
N GLY A 492 -6.88 -58.07 6.04
CA GLY A 492 -8.29 -57.72 6.27
C GLY A 492 -9.01 -57.21 5.03
N GLY A 493 -9.57 -58.15 4.26
CA GLY A 493 -10.54 -58.00 3.17
C GLY A 493 -10.85 -56.60 2.64
N PHE A 494 -10.30 -56.26 1.47
CA PHE A 494 -10.94 -55.35 0.54
C PHE A 494 -10.74 -55.86 -0.89
N THR A 495 -11.79 -56.44 -1.48
CA THR A 495 -11.79 -56.93 -2.85
C THR A 495 -12.33 -55.83 -3.76
N LEU A 496 -11.45 -55.07 -4.42
CA LEU A 496 -11.84 -54.17 -5.51
C LEU A 496 -11.94 -54.97 -6.81
N GLY A 497 -13.07 -54.80 -7.50
CA GLY A 497 -13.43 -55.53 -8.72
C GLY A 497 -12.42 -55.39 -9.85
N LYS A 498 -12.34 -56.44 -10.67
CA LYS A 498 -11.50 -56.56 -11.86
C LYS A 498 -11.63 -55.32 -12.77
N GLY A 499 -10.57 -54.53 -12.88
CA GLY A 499 -10.46 -53.52 -13.94
C GLY A 499 -9.51 -52.34 -13.70
N ALA A 500 -9.14 -52.02 -12.45
CA ALA A 500 -8.24 -50.89 -12.17
C ALA A 500 -6.85 -51.39 -11.74
N SER A 501 -5.81 -50.90 -12.43
CA SER A 501 -4.43 -51.11 -11.99
C SER A 501 -4.16 -50.29 -10.72
N ALA A 502 -3.33 -50.81 -9.81
CA ALA A 502 -3.06 -50.17 -8.51
C ALA A 502 -2.54 -48.73 -8.61
N SER A 503 -1.98 -48.31 -9.75
CA SER A 503 -1.58 -46.93 -10.04
C SER A 503 -2.75 -45.97 -10.25
N GLN A 504 -3.89 -46.44 -10.78
CA GLN A 504 -5.09 -45.61 -10.96
C GLN A 504 -5.87 -45.41 -9.66
N ALA A 505 -5.84 -46.39 -8.74
CA ALA A 505 -6.48 -46.26 -7.43
C ALA A 505 -5.72 -45.32 -6.49
N LEU A 506 -4.38 -45.27 -6.58
CA LEU A 506 -3.54 -44.30 -5.86
C LEU A 506 -3.63 -42.88 -6.46
N GLY A 507 -3.73 -42.77 -7.79
CA GLY A 507 -3.98 -41.48 -8.45
C GLY A 507 -5.33 -40.86 -8.11
N LEU A 508 -6.40 -41.67 -7.99
CA LEU A 508 -7.74 -41.19 -7.64
C LEU A 508 -7.96 -41.02 -6.12
N GLY A 509 -7.29 -41.82 -5.28
CA GLY A 509 -7.34 -41.67 -3.82
C GLY A 509 -6.70 -40.37 -3.32
N LEU A 510 -5.65 -39.90 -3.99
CA LEU A 510 -4.95 -38.66 -3.63
C LEU A 510 -5.48 -37.44 -4.37
N ALA A 511 -6.00 -37.56 -5.60
CA ALA A 511 -6.78 -36.47 -6.21
C ALA A 511 -8.02 -36.10 -5.37
N GLY A 512 -8.59 -37.08 -4.63
CA GLY A 512 -9.63 -36.84 -3.63
C GLY A 512 -9.13 -36.21 -2.32
N GLN A 513 -7.85 -36.35 -1.95
CA GLN A 513 -7.24 -35.69 -0.78
C GLN A 513 -6.60 -34.32 -1.09
N PHE A 514 -6.40 -34.00 -2.37
CA PHE A 514 -6.10 -32.64 -2.84
C PHE A 514 -7.37 -31.82 -3.14
N GLN A 515 -8.58 -32.35 -2.89
CA GLN A 515 -9.69 -31.48 -2.54
C GLN A 515 -9.38 -30.83 -1.19
N ALA A 516 -9.44 -29.51 -1.17
CA ALA A 516 -9.05 -28.61 -0.09
C ALA A 516 -9.79 -28.84 1.25
N SER A 517 -9.56 -29.97 1.92
CA SER A 517 -9.97 -30.17 3.29
C SER A 517 -8.90 -30.88 4.11
N LYS A 518 -8.13 -30.06 4.84
CA LYS A 518 -7.48 -30.38 6.13
C LYS A 518 -6.30 -31.37 6.11
N ALA A 519 -5.21 -31.02 5.43
CA ALA A 519 -3.89 -31.48 5.85
C ALA A 519 -2.86 -30.35 5.70
N ASN A 520 -2.46 -29.77 6.84
CA ASN A 520 -1.37 -28.81 6.94
C ASN A 520 -0.04 -29.54 6.77
N LEU A 521 0.51 -29.54 5.55
CA LEU A 521 1.95 -29.60 5.37
C LEU A 521 2.47 -28.16 5.37
N GLU A 522 3.20 -27.78 6.42
CA GLU A 522 4.10 -26.63 6.42
C GLU A 522 5.32 -26.97 5.54
N LEU A 523 5.14 -26.92 4.23
CA LEU A 523 6.23 -26.61 3.31
C LEU A 523 6.19 -25.10 3.14
N ASP A 524 7.34 -24.43 3.24
CA ASP A 524 7.51 -22.99 3.03
C ASP A 524 6.85 -22.60 1.70
N LYS A 525 5.60 -22.09 1.76
CA LYS A 525 4.70 -21.92 0.60
C LYS A 525 5.08 -20.75 -0.30
N SER A 526 6.22 -20.11 -0.04
CA SER A 526 6.63 -18.85 -0.66
C SER A 526 7.15 -18.99 -2.09
N ASP A 527 7.54 -20.20 -2.52
CA ASP A 527 8.32 -20.35 -3.75
C ASP A 527 7.64 -21.10 -4.91
N TRP A 528 6.47 -21.71 -4.74
CA TRP A 528 5.77 -22.37 -5.85
C TRP A 528 4.25 -22.52 -5.66
N LEU A 529 3.52 -22.55 -6.77
CA LEU A 529 2.06 -22.69 -6.84
C LEU A 529 1.71 -23.70 -7.93
N PHE A 530 0.81 -24.65 -7.64
CA PHE A 530 0.28 -25.56 -8.66
C PHE A 530 -1.16 -25.19 -9.00
N PHE A 531 -1.42 -24.83 -10.26
CA PHE A 531 -2.75 -24.38 -10.71
C PHE A 531 -3.02 -24.83 -12.14
N ASN A 532 -4.21 -25.40 -12.40
CA ASN A 532 -4.62 -25.89 -13.72
C ASN A 532 -3.59 -26.82 -14.41
N SER A 533 -3.01 -27.77 -13.65
CA SER A 533 -1.98 -28.71 -14.14
C SER A 533 -0.62 -28.08 -14.49
N ASN A 534 -0.43 -26.80 -14.19
CA ASN A 534 0.83 -26.09 -14.38
C ASN A 534 1.47 -25.81 -13.03
N LEU A 535 2.80 -25.94 -12.97
CA LEU A 535 3.60 -25.57 -11.81
C LEU A 535 4.17 -24.16 -12.06
N TYR A 536 3.92 -23.24 -11.15
CA TYR A 536 4.47 -21.91 -11.14
C TYR A 536 5.53 -21.85 -10.06
N VAL A 537 6.75 -21.44 -10.38
CA VAL A 537 7.86 -21.35 -9.43
C VAL A 537 8.35 -19.92 -9.38
N ALA A 538 8.58 -19.41 -8.18
CA ALA A 538 9.17 -18.09 -7.98
C ALA A 538 10.59 -18.05 -8.56
N GLY A 539 10.91 -16.98 -9.26
CA GLY A 539 12.24 -16.70 -9.76
C GLY A 539 12.61 -15.24 -9.60
N THR A 540 13.89 -14.97 -9.46
CA THR A 540 14.46 -13.64 -9.42
C THR A 540 14.99 -13.26 -10.81
N ILE A 541 14.59 -12.09 -11.32
CA ILE A 541 15.22 -11.50 -12.52
C ILE A 541 16.61 -10.98 -12.13
N GLU A 542 17.64 -11.38 -12.86
CA GLU A 542 19.02 -10.94 -12.64
C GLU A 542 19.26 -9.51 -13.15
N GLU A 543 20.40 -8.90 -12.77
CA GLU A 543 20.75 -7.51 -13.08
C GLU A 543 20.83 -7.22 -14.59
N ASP A 544 21.01 -8.25 -15.41
CA ASP A 544 21.02 -8.12 -16.87
C ASP A 544 19.63 -7.85 -17.47
N GLY A 545 18.56 -8.06 -16.69
CA GLY A 545 17.17 -7.91 -17.10
C GLY A 545 16.68 -8.93 -18.13
N THR A 546 17.47 -9.98 -18.40
CA THR A 546 17.18 -11.02 -19.42
C THR A 546 17.33 -12.45 -18.91
N THR A 547 17.94 -12.62 -17.75
CA THR A 547 18.12 -13.91 -17.10
C THR A 547 17.24 -14.01 -15.86
N ILE A 548 16.59 -15.16 -15.67
CA ILE A 548 15.86 -15.50 -14.45
C ILE A 548 16.57 -16.63 -13.75
N ARG A 549 16.77 -16.47 -12.45
CA ARG A 549 17.21 -17.52 -11.55
C ARG A 549 16.02 -18.01 -10.74
N LEU A 550 15.72 -19.30 -10.77
CA LEU A 550 14.68 -19.87 -9.89
C LEU A 550 15.12 -19.75 -8.44
N ASP A 551 14.23 -19.27 -7.57
CA ASP A 551 14.54 -19.05 -6.15
C ASP A 551 14.59 -20.39 -5.39
N SER A 552 13.84 -21.38 -5.86
CA SER A 552 13.82 -22.74 -5.32
C SER A 552 14.30 -23.76 -6.37
N PRO A 553 15.12 -24.76 -5.99
CA PRO A 553 15.55 -25.79 -6.92
C PRO A 553 14.37 -26.68 -7.34
N VAL A 554 13.94 -26.54 -8.59
CA VAL A 554 12.86 -27.35 -9.18
C VAL A 554 13.34 -28.79 -9.49
N LEU A 555 14.65 -28.98 -9.64
CA LEU A 555 15.27 -30.27 -9.98
C LEU A 555 16.48 -30.55 -9.07
N LYS A 556 16.62 -31.80 -8.61
CA LYS A 556 17.89 -32.30 -8.05
C LYS A 556 18.90 -32.49 -9.18
N SER A 557 20.12 -32.01 -9.00
CA SER A 557 21.17 -31.89 -10.02
C SER A 557 21.86 -33.19 -10.45
N ASN A 558 21.30 -34.37 -10.17
CA ASN A 558 21.91 -35.66 -10.55
C ASN A 558 21.07 -36.38 -11.62
N PRO A 559 21.16 -36.00 -12.90
CA PRO A 559 20.62 -36.81 -13.99
C PRO A 559 21.43 -38.10 -14.06
N ASN A 560 20.80 -39.27 -13.91
CA ASN A 560 21.52 -40.56 -14.03
C ASN A 560 21.95 -40.79 -15.49
N VAL A 561 23.12 -41.40 -15.71
CA VAL A 561 23.71 -41.95 -16.95
C VAL A 561 22.69 -42.43 -18.01
N ASN A 562 21.61 -43.08 -17.59
CA ASN A 562 20.57 -43.60 -18.48
C ASN A 562 19.66 -42.52 -19.13
N GLU A 563 19.68 -41.27 -18.65
CA GLU A 563 18.95 -40.13 -19.23
C GLU A 563 19.59 -39.63 -20.52
N ALA A 564 20.90 -39.83 -20.66
CA ALA A 564 21.71 -39.27 -21.72
C ALA A 564 21.56 -40.09 -23.03
N ASP A 565 21.62 -41.42 -22.92
CA ASP A 565 21.56 -42.36 -24.06
C ASP A 565 20.24 -42.33 -24.86
N ASN A 566 19.11 -42.00 -24.24
CA ASN A 566 17.81 -41.98 -24.93
C ASN A 566 17.61 -40.77 -25.85
N SER A 567 18.46 -39.74 -25.77
CA SER A 567 18.41 -38.58 -26.68
C SER A 567 19.04 -38.86 -28.05
N ILE A 568 19.85 -39.91 -28.18
CA ILE A 568 20.61 -40.23 -29.40
C ILE A 568 19.85 -41.17 -30.35
N ILE A 569 18.80 -41.87 -29.90
CA ILE A 569 18.18 -42.95 -30.70
C ILE A 569 17.02 -42.47 -31.59
N ALA A 570 16.50 -41.26 -31.44
CA ALA A 570 15.38 -40.76 -32.23
C ALA A 570 15.78 -39.58 -33.12
N ASN A 571 16.59 -39.81 -34.16
CA ASN A 571 16.54 -39.08 -35.45
C ASN A 571 17.56 -39.66 -36.45
N GLY A 572 17.34 -40.90 -36.88
CA GLY A 572 17.88 -41.39 -38.15
C GLY A 572 16.82 -41.25 -39.24
N PRO A 573 17.00 -40.44 -40.29
CA PRO A 573 16.06 -40.39 -41.40
C PRO A 573 16.20 -41.67 -42.22
N GLY A 574 15.25 -42.60 -42.04
CA GLY A 574 15.02 -43.72 -42.94
C GLY A 574 15.26 -45.09 -42.31
N GLY A 575 14.17 -45.84 -42.12
CA GLY A 575 14.26 -47.26 -41.81
C GLY A 575 13.11 -47.80 -40.98
N GLN A 576 11.88 -47.75 -41.51
CA GLN A 576 10.86 -48.70 -41.06
C GLN A 576 11.35 -50.11 -41.40
N GLN A 577 11.74 -50.90 -40.39
CA GLN A 577 11.79 -52.35 -40.54
C GLN A 577 10.71 -53.00 -39.67
N ASN A 578 9.72 -53.54 -40.37
CA ASN A 578 8.73 -54.48 -39.88
C ASN A 578 9.42 -55.67 -39.20
N ILE A 579 9.23 -55.82 -37.89
CA ILE A 579 9.46 -57.12 -37.24
C ILE A 579 8.13 -57.88 -37.30
N ALA A 580 8.07 -58.74 -38.31
CA ALA A 580 6.99 -59.69 -38.53
C ALA A 580 6.89 -60.71 -37.39
N GLN A 581 5.65 -61.10 -37.14
CA GLN A 581 5.22 -62.23 -36.33
C GLN A 581 5.98 -63.50 -36.72
N ASN A 582 6.48 -64.25 -35.73
CA ASN A 582 6.55 -65.71 -35.84
C ASN A 582 6.64 -66.42 -34.50
N GLY A 583 5.73 -67.38 -34.33
CA GLY A 583 6.04 -68.70 -33.80
C GLY A 583 6.17 -68.85 -32.28
N GLY A 584 5.10 -69.35 -31.66
CA GLY A 584 5.08 -69.74 -30.25
C GLY A 584 6.09 -70.86 -29.92
N LYS A 585 6.76 -70.69 -28.77
CA LYS A 585 7.28 -71.78 -27.93
C LYS A 585 7.04 -71.40 -26.47
N LYS A 586 6.25 -72.20 -25.76
CA LYS A 586 6.11 -72.12 -24.30
C LYS A 586 7.45 -72.49 -23.67
N VAL A 587 8.20 -71.48 -23.21
CA VAL A 587 9.40 -71.68 -22.41
C VAL A 587 9.00 -71.84 -20.95
N SER A 588 9.48 -72.93 -20.34
CA SER A 588 9.23 -73.32 -18.95
C SER A 588 9.69 -72.26 -17.94
N LYS A 589 9.00 -72.22 -16.81
CA LYS A 589 9.04 -71.20 -15.75
C LYS A 589 10.32 -71.23 -14.88
N GLY A 590 11.44 -71.70 -15.42
CA GLY A 590 12.68 -71.94 -14.67
C GLY A 590 13.88 -71.06 -15.04
N ASN A 591 13.74 -70.08 -15.93
CA ASN A 591 14.93 -69.33 -16.40
C ASN A 591 14.70 -67.84 -16.73
N LYS A 592 13.64 -67.23 -16.17
CA LYS A 592 13.39 -65.79 -16.33
C LYS A 592 14.17 -64.94 -15.32
N ASP A 593 14.35 -65.40 -14.08
CA ASP A 593 15.08 -64.64 -13.05
C ASP A 593 16.58 -64.53 -13.34
N GLN A 594 17.21 -65.51 -14.00
CA GLN A 594 18.63 -65.41 -14.36
C GLN A 594 18.90 -64.53 -15.59
N LYS A 595 17.93 -64.40 -16.51
CA LYS A 595 18.04 -63.44 -17.63
C LYS A 595 17.67 -62.02 -17.20
N LEU A 596 16.71 -61.86 -16.29
CA LEU A 596 16.38 -60.54 -15.73
C LEU A 596 17.52 -60.00 -14.85
N ARG A 597 18.20 -60.84 -14.06
CA ARG A 597 19.39 -60.45 -13.26
C ARG A 597 20.65 -60.19 -14.08
N LYS A 598 20.76 -60.71 -15.31
CA LYS A 598 21.86 -60.38 -16.23
C LYS A 598 21.61 -59.10 -17.03
N VAL A 599 20.35 -58.71 -17.22
CA VAL A 599 19.97 -57.48 -17.92
C VAL A 599 19.86 -56.30 -16.95
N LEU A 600 19.49 -56.53 -15.69
CA LEU A 600 19.38 -55.49 -14.65
C LEU A 600 20.46 -55.69 -13.58
N ARG A 601 21.74 -55.49 -13.91
CA ARG A 601 22.85 -55.55 -12.94
C ARG A 601 22.62 -54.55 -11.79
N GLY A 602 21.91 -54.95 -10.74
CA GLY A 602 21.93 -54.28 -9.44
C GLY A 602 21.32 -52.88 -9.32
N ASP A 603 20.87 -52.24 -10.39
CA ASP A 603 20.43 -50.84 -10.29
C ASP A 603 18.94 -50.71 -9.92
N PRO A 604 18.60 -49.82 -8.96
CA PRO A 604 17.23 -49.54 -8.58
C PRO A 604 16.44 -48.95 -9.77
N ILE A 605 15.20 -49.43 -9.95
CA ILE A 605 14.23 -48.78 -10.84
C ILE A 605 13.84 -47.47 -10.17
N ILE A 606 14.33 -46.35 -10.70
CA ILE A 606 14.00 -44.99 -10.28
C ILE A 606 13.15 -44.36 -11.38
N LEU A 607 12.01 -43.79 -11.01
CA LEU A 607 11.10 -43.09 -11.91
C LEU A 607 11.63 -41.68 -12.21
N HIS A 608 11.51 -41.28 -13.48
CA HIS A 608 12.15 -40.11 -14.07
C HIS A 608 11.34 -38.82 -13.84
N ALA A 609 12.00 -37.70 -13.56
CA ALA A 609 11.44 -36.38 -13.79
C ALA A 609 11.91 -35.91 -15.18
N GLN A 610 10.99 -35.76 -16.15
CA GLN A 610 11.34 -35.03 -17.38
C GLN A 610 11.83 -33.64 -16.97
N ALA A 611 12.96 -33.20 -17.51
CA ALA A 611 13.38 -31.82 -17.36
C ALA A 611 12.32 -30.94 -18.04
N TYR A 612 11.48 -30.31 -17.23
CA TYR A 612 10.45 -29.42 -17.73
C TYR A 612 11.14 -28.12 -18.13
N GLN A 613 11.20 -27.85 -19.43
CA GLN A 613 11.51 -26.51 -19.89
C GLN A 613 10.34 -25.61 -19.48
N PRO A 614 10.60 -24.45 -18.84
CA PRO A 614 9.53 -23.54 -18.53
C PRO A 614 8.89 -23.03 -19.82
N SER A 615 7.57 -23.02 -19.87
CA SER A 615 6.81 -22.56 -21.04
C SER A 615 6.77 -21.04 -21.07
N ARG A 616 6.57 -20.40 -19.91
CA ARG A 616 6.37 -18.96 -19.79
C ARG A 616 7.00 -18.40 -18.53
N VAL A 617 7.31 -17.12 -18.60
CA VAL A 617 7.66 -16.31 -17.44
C VAL A 617 6.65 -15.19 -17.31
N PHE A 618 6.06 -15.04 -16.13
CA PHE A 618 5.20 -13.92 -15.77
C PHE A 618 6.03 -12.89 -15.02
N VAL A 619 6.27 -11.76 -15.68
CA VAL A 619 7.00 -10.63 -15.09
C VAL A 619 5.99 -9.53 -14.76
N ALA A 620 6.07 -8.98 -13.55
CA ALA A 620 5.34 -7.76 -13.21
C ALA A 620 5.91 -6.59 -14.02
N THR A 621 5.06 -5.96 -14.82
CA THR A 621 5.43 -4.83 -15.70
C THR A 621 4.53 -3.63 -15.40
N LYS A 622 5.12 -2.44 -15.40
CA LYS A 622 4.41 -1.17 -15.24
C LYS A 622 4.18 -0.55 -16.60
N ASN A 623 2.93 -0.28 -16.93
CA ASN A 623 2.60 0.33 -18.20
C ASN A 623 2.98 1.82 -18.20
N LYS A 624 3.76 2.28 -19.18
CA LYS A 624 4.16 3.70 -19.31
C LYS A 624 3.04 4.63 -19.76
N THR A 625 2.01 4.07 -20.39
CA THR A 625 0.94 4.82 -21.09
C THR A 625 -0.41 4.70 -20.41
N LEU A 626 -0.67 3.58 -19.72
CA LEU A 626 -1.94 3.33 -19.05
C LEU A 626 -1.81 3.57 -17.55
N ARG A 627 -2.82 4.23 -16.99
CA ARG A 627 -2.98 4.50 -15.55
C ARG A 627 -4.34 4.02 -15.09
N TYR A 628 -4.47 3.75 -13.80
CA TYR A 628 -5.78 3.53 -13.20
C TYR A 628 -6.65 4.79 -13.33
N GLY A 629 -7.94 4.62 -13.62
CA GLY A 629 -8.83 5.71 -14.07
C GLY A 629 -8.94 5.78 -15.61
N PRO A 630 -9.21 6.96 -16.20
CA PRO A 630 -9.52 8.23 -15.54
C PRO A 630 -10.83 8.17 -14.76
N VAL A 631 -10.88 8.86 -13.62
CA VAL A 631 -12.14 9.13 -12.91
C VAL A 631 -12.47 10.60 -13.09
N PHE A 632 -13.68 10.88 -13.57
CA PHE A 632 -14.20 12.23 -13.78
C PHE A 632 -15.09 12.59 -12.63
N SER A 633 -15.10 13.87 -12.25
CA SER A 633 -16.09 14.30 -11.27
C SER A 633 -17.52 14.10 -11.81
N SER A 634 -18.41 13.64 -10.94
CA SER A 634 -19.83 13.38 -11.25
C SER A 634 -20.58 14.66 -11.62
N ASN A 635 -20.01 15.81 -11.26
CA ASN A 635 -20.49 17.15 -11.57
C ASN A 635 -20.21 17.60 -13.02
N VAL A 636 -19.42 16.86 -13.80
CA VAL A 636 -19.14 17.20 -15.20
C VAL A 636 -20.38 17.00 -16.05
N GLN A 637 -21.05 18.10 -16.38
CA GLN A 637 -22.14 18.15 -17.34
C GLN A 637 -21.62 18.64 -18.69
N ALA A 638 -22.33 18.33 -19.78
CA ALA A 638 -21.95 18.76 -21.14
C ALA A 638 -21.87 20.29 -21.30
N ASN A 639 -22.44 21.04 -20.36
CA ASN A 639 -22.44 22.50 -20.29
C ASN A 639 -21.59 23.06 -19.13
N SER A 640 -20.78 22.23 -18.45
CA SER A 640 -19.82 22.70 -17.44
C SER A 640 -18.78 23.60 -18.13
N GLN A 641 -18.90 24.90 -17.87
CA GLN A 641 -17.97 25.93 -18.36
C GLN A 641 -17.16 26.40 -17.16
N GLY A 642 -15.87 26.07 -17.13
CA GLY A 642 -14.96 26.44 -16.05
C GLY A 642 -13.59 25.81 -16.23
N LYS A 643 -12.76 25.89 -15.19
CA LYS A 643 -11.39 25.38 -15.22
C LYS A 643 -11.40 23.84 -15.18
N LEU A 644 -10.65 23.22 -16.08
CA LEU A 644 -10.33 21.78 -16.03
C LEU A 644 -9.04 21.60 -15.23
N VAL A 645 -9.06 20.68 -14.27
CA VAL A 645 -7.86 20.20 -13.59
C VAL A 645 -7.72 18.71 -13.84
N ILE A 646 -6.52 18.31 -14.29
CA ILE A 646 -6.12 16.92 -14.41
C ILE A 646 -5.07 16.70 -13.32
N ASP A 647 -5.42 15.92 -12.32
CA ASP A 647 -4.55 15.53 -11.22
C ASP A 647 -4.04 14.10 -11.45
N GLN A 648 -2.81 13.85 -11.02
CA GLN A 648 -2.17 12.54 -11.13
C GLN A 648 -1.61 12.17 -9.77
N ASP A 649 -2.09 11.06 -9.21
CA ASP A 649 -1.68 10.60 -7.90
C ASP A 649 -1.38 9.10 -7.93
N ASP A 650 -0.09 8.79 -7.86
CA ASP A 650 0.43 7.42 -7.87
C ASP A 650 0.10 6.64 -6.58
N GLY A 651 -0.42 7.30 -5.53
CA GLY A 651 -0.95 6.67 -4.33
C GLY A 651 -2.29 5.96 -4.56
N PHE A 652 -3.03 6.29 -5.64
CA PHE A 652 -4.23 5.54 -6.03
C PHE A 652 -3.86 4.30 -6.82
N SER A 653 -3.59 3.23 -6.08
CA SER A 653 -3.39 1.90 -6.61
C SER A 653 -4.33 0.89 -5.90
N PRO A 654 -4.71 -0.22 -6.55
CA PRO A 654 -5.64 -1.17 -5.95
C PRO A 654 -5.15 -1.74 -4.61
N TRP A 655 -3.84 -1.94 -4.44
CA TRP A 655 -3.30 -2.56 -3.22
C TRP A 655 -3.34 -1.63 -2.00
N GLU A 656 -3.16 -0.32 -2.16
CA GLU A 656 -3.28 0.65 -1.06
C GLU A 656 -4.72 0.75 -0.52
N PHE A 657 -5.71 0.40 -1.36
CA PHE A 657 -7.14 0.52 -1.05
C PHE A 657 -7.84 -0.83 -0.84
N GLY A 658 -7.10 -1.95 -0.83
CA GLY A 658 -7.69 -3.29 -0.67
C GLY A 658 -8.55 -3.76 -1.86
N GLY A 659 -8.39 -3.14 -3.04
CA GLY A 659 -9.01 -3.54 -4.29
C GLY A 659 -9.39 -2.37 -5.21
N PHE A 660 -9.71 -2.71 -6.47
CA PHE A 660 -10.10 -1.75 -7.51
C PHE A 660 -11.36 -0.94 -7.17
N SER A 661 -12.38 -1.60 -6.57
CA SER A 661 -13.66 -0.95 -6.29
C SER A 661 -13.50 0.19 -5.27
N LEU A 662 -12.81 -0.08 -4.17
CA LEU A 662 -12.55 0.91 -3.11
C LEU A 662 -11.61 2.02 -3.60
N MET A 663 -10.61 1.68 -4.43
CA MET A 663 -9.76 2.67 -5.07
C MET A 663 -10.58 3.62 -5.97
N LEU A 664 -11.40 3.09 -6.89
CA LEU A 664 -12.20 3.92 -7.80
C LEU A 664 -13.24 4.76 -7.05
N GLN A 665 -13.86 4.22 -6.00
CA GLN A 665 -14.77 4.98 -5.14
C GLN A 665 -14.04 6.13 -4.44
N SER A 666 -12.84 5.88 -3.92
CA SER A 666 -12.02 6.90 -3.27
C SER A 666 -11.55 7.97 -4.26
N MET A 667 -11.17 7.56 -5.48
CA MET A 667 -10.87 8.48 -6.59
C MET A 667 -12.09 9.35 -6.92
N GLN A 668 -13.29 8.75 -7.00
CA GLN A 668 -14.53 9.47 -7.28
C GLN A 668 -14.81 10.55 -6.22
N PHE A 669 -14.66 10.21 -4.94
CA PHE A 669 -14.81 11.19 -3.87
C PHE A 669 -13.81 12.34 -4.01
N ARG A 670 -12.54 12.05 -4.35
CA ARG A 670 -11.53 13.10 -4.55
C ARG A 670 -11.86 14.03 -5.72
N VAL A 671 -12.25 13.50 -6.87
CA VAL A 671 -12.59 14.36 -8.03
C VAL A 671 -13.88 15.13 -7.81
N ASP A 672 -14.87 14.51 -7.17
CA ASP A 672 -16.11 15.21 -6.82
C ASP A 672 -15.78 16.38 -5.90
N ASN A 673 -14.95 16.15 -4.87
CA ASN A 673 -14.49 17.17 -3.95
C ASN A 673 -13.76 18.33 -4.64
N ALA A 674 -12.94 18.04 -5.65
CA ALA A 674 -12.16 19.02 -6.37
C ALA A 674 -12.95 19.78 -7.46
N SER A 675 -14.27 19.57 -7.58
CA SER A 675 -15.08 20.26 -8.59
C SER A 675 -16.33 20.92 -8.01
N SER A 676 -16.60 22.15 -8.43
CA SER A 676 -17.82 22.90 -8.10
C SER A 676 -18.54 23.36 -9.36
N ASN A 677 -19.88 23.31 -9.33
CA ASN A 677 -20.72 23.85 -10.39
C ASN A 677 -21.10 25.32 -10.17
N VAL A 678 -20.61 25.93 -9.09
CA VAL A 678 -20.94 27.32 -8.78
C VAL A 678 -20.12 28.30 -9.61
N LYS A 679 -20.84 29.21 -10.29
CA LYS A 679 -20.24 30.33 -11.03
C LYS A 679 -20.28 31.64 -10.28
N LYS A 680 -21.23 31.80 -9.34
CA LYS A 680 -21.48 33.06 -8.64
C LYS A 680 -21.52 32.80 -7.15
N VAL A 681 -20.68 33.50 -6.40
CA VAL A 681 -20.78 33.55 -4.94
C VAL A 681 -21.52 34.79 -4.55
N GLU A 682 -22.43 34.65 -3.59
CA GLU A 682 -23.11 35.78 -3.02
C GLU A 682 -22.35 36.29 -1.78
N THR A 683 -22.27 37.60 -1.68
CA THR A 683 -21.67 38.33 -0.56
C THR A 683 -22.69 39.32 -0.04
N GLY A 684 -22.68 39.55 1.27
CA GLY A 684 -23.59 40.48 1.92
C GLY A 684 -22.87 41.30 2.98
N GLN A 685 -23.29 42.54 3.17
CA GLN A 685 -22.96 43.34 4.34
C GLN A 685 -24.23 43.92 4.91
N ILE A 686 -24.40 43.84 6.23
CA ILE A 686 -25.61 44.32 6.92
C ILE A 686 -25.20 45.12 8.14
N ASN A 687 -25.73 46.33 8.28
CA ASN A 687 -25.58 47.15 9.46
C ASN A 687 -26.90 47.19 10.24
N VAL A 688 -26.83 46.87 11.52
CA VAL A 688 -27.99 46.73 12.42
C VAL A 688 -27.75 47.59 13.67
N GLU A 689 -28.81 48.22 14.18
CA GLU A 689 -28.78 48.90 15.47
C GLU A 689 -28.84 47.91 16.63
N GLY A 690 -28.05 48.17 17.66
CA GLY A 690 -28.02 47.39 18.89
C GLY A 690 -26.89 46.35 18.94
N LEU A 691 -26.91 45.56 20.01
CA LEU A 691 -25.96 44.47 20.24
C LEU A 691 -26.22 43.32 19.26
N PRO A 692 -25.19 42.55 18.89
CA PRO A 692 -25.34 41.42 17.99
C PRO A 692 -26.18 40.31 18.62
N LYS A 693 -26.99 39.66 17.77
CA LYS A 693 -27.79 38.47 18.08
C LYS A 693 -27.21 37.18 17.50
N LEU A 694 -26.13 37.32 16.72
CA LEU A 694 -25.48 36.23 16.03
C LEU A 694 -23.98 36.33 16.25
N SER A 695 -23.32 35.19 16.29
CA SER A 695 -21.88 35.07 16.43
C SER A 695 -21.20 34.83 15.09
N ILE A 696 -19.86 34.95 15.07
CA ILE A 696 -19.08 34.55 13.90
C ILE A 696 -19.26 33.06 13.65
N GLY A 697 -19.33 32.68 12.37
CA GLY A 697 -19.55 31.28 12.00
C GLY A 697 -21.00 30.80 12.14
N ASP A 698 -21.94 31.60 12.68
CA ASP A 698 -23.36 31.24 12.65
C ASP A 698 -23.87 31.25 11.21
N SER A 699 -24.73 30.27 10.89
CA SER A 699 -25.30 30.13 9.55
C SER A 699 -26.56 30.98 9.41
N LEU A 700 -26.66 31.74 8.31
CA LEU A 700 -27.87 32.49 7.93
C LEU A 700 -28.75 31.78 6.89
N GLY A 701 -28.30 30.65 6.38
CA GLY A 701 -28.94 29.97 5.26
C GLY A 701 -28.22 28.68 4.93
N PHE A 702 -28.12 28.37 3.63
CA PHE A 702 -27.42 27.19 3.16
C PHE A 702 -25.97 27.56 2.84
N ASN A 703 -25.02 27.01 3.61
CA ASN A 703 -23.57 27.17 3.44
C ASN A 703 -23.07 28.63 3.46
N SER A 704 -23.80 29.51 4.15
CA SER A 704 -23.39 30.88 4.38
C SER A 704 -23.18 31.12 5.86
N ASN A 705 -22.01 31.65 6.21
CA ASN A 705 -21.71 31.97 7.59
C ASN A 705 -21.33 33.44 7.72
N ILE A 706 -21.52 33.97 8.92
CA ILE A 706 -21.02 35.29 9.26
C ILE A 706 -19.49 35.22 9.29
N ASN A 707 -18.87 35.90 8.33
CA ASN A 707 -17.43 35.93 8.15
C ASN A 707 -16.76 37.01 9.00
N SER A 708 -17.43 38.15 9.21
CA SER A 708 -16.94 39.18 10.13
C SER A 708 -18.06 39.88 10.86
N ILE A 709 -17.77 40.31 12.09
CA ILE A 709 -18.65 41.11 12.93
C ILE A 709 -17.86 42.31 13.44
N SER A 710 -18.41 43.52 13.32
CA SER A 710 -17.86 44.72 13.94
C SER A 710 -18.92 45.41 14.79
N ILE A 711 -18.60 45.70 16.04
CA ILE A 711 -19.50 46.30 17.03
C ILE A 711 -18.85 47.59 17.51
N ALA A 712 -19.46 48.72 17.15
CA ALA A 712 -19.00 50.05 17.58
C ALA A 712 -19.92 50.58 18.70
N PHE A 713 -19.32 51.01 19.80
CA PHE A 713 -20.00 51.65 20.91
C PHE A 713 -19.76 53.16 20.82
N GLY A 714 -20.82 53.94 20.58
CA GLY A 714 -20.74 55.39 20.44
C GLY A 714 -21.84 56.12 21.21
N THR A 715 -21.76 57.45 21.21
CA THR A 715 -22.79 58.32 21.81
C THR A 715 -24.14 58.20 21.12
N SER A 716 -24.16 57.80 19.85
CA SER A 716 -25.37 57.50 19.06
C SER A 716 -25.93 56.09 19.30
N GLY A 717 -25.38 55.33 20.24
CA GLY A 717 -25.79 53.96 20.54
C GLY A 717 -24.79 52.90 20.08
N VAL A 718 -25.25 51.64 20.02
CA VAL A 718 -24.46 50.50 19.55
C VAL A 718 -24.81 50.21 18.10
N ARG A 719 -23.80 50.07 17.24
CA ARG A 719 -23.96 49.64 15.84
C ARG A 719 -23.22 48.35 15.61
N THR A 720 -23.89 47.37 15.02
CA THR A 720 -23.30 46.09 14.62
C THR A 720 -23.27 45.97 13.11
N SER A 721 -22.12 45.62 12.55
CA SER A 721 -21.92 45.32 11.12
C SER A 721 -21.62 43.82 10.97
N TYR A 722 -22.36 43.14 10.09
CA TYR A 722 -22.13 41.76 9.70
C TYR A 722 -21.63 41.72 8.26
N GLN A 723 -20.61 40.92 8.00
CA GLN A 723 -20.22 40.54 6.65
C GLN A 723 -20.48 39.06 6.44
N LEU A 724 -21.13 38.75 5.32
CA LEU A 724 -21.63 37.43 4.95
C LEU A 724 -20.94 36.96 3.69
N ARG A 725 -20.63 35.67 3.64
CA ARG A 725 -20.08 35.01 2.46
C ARG A 725 -20.61 33.58 2.38
N SER A 726 -20.97 33.14 1.17
CA SER A 726 -21.18 31.69 0.93
C SER A 726 -19.83 30.98 0.87
N PHE A 727 -19.73 29.86 1.57
CA PHE A 727 -18.60 28.95 1.49
C PHE A 727 -19.00 27.76 0.62
N LEU A 728 -18.19 27.46 -0.39
CA LEU A 728 -18.50 26.46 -1.39
C LEU A 728 -17.35 25.48 -1.51
N ARG A 729 -17.60 24.36 -2.19
CA ARG A 729 -16.55 23.43 -2.59
C ARG A 729 -15.41 24.16 -3.31
N VAL A 730 -14.18 23.78 -3.01
CA VAL A 730 -12.96 24.32 -3.65
C VAL A 730 -12.26 23.18 -4.36
#